data_AF-A0A1G5B1R3-F1
#
_entry.id   AF-A0A1G5B1R3-F1
#
_cell.length_a   1.000
_cell.length_b   1.000
_cell.length_c   1.000
_cell.angle_alpha   90.00
_cell.angle_beta   90.00
_cell.angle_gamma   90.00
#
_symmetry.space_group_name_H-M   'P 1'
#
loop_
_entity.id
_entity.type
_entity.pdbx_description
1 polymer ?
#
loop_
_entity_poly.entity_id
_entity_poly.type
_entity_poly.pdbx_seq_one_letter_code
_entity_poly.pdbx_strand_id
1 'polypeptide(L)'
;MFDITLKGRRHLVRVLTAVTTAGMIGSSLPGSICYAGDYGAPAVSVNETLSDNEARTRIDIYTEEDLAELAKNCHSDTWSEDKDVFLMEDISLSGNDFTNIPTFSGYFDGQGHTIRGYVYGGDGYVTGLFRYADEDAEIKDLTLMGTVCAEGGKEVTGGIVGINRGLVSRCKFVGSVEGKNITGGIAAINEASGIIENCENQASISGYYFTGGITGKNYGLVNFCNNKGDINSSSEWVTGDDEMNENIINDLTGSELRDVKVMSGIDTGGVAGYSKGILIRSSNDGTIGYPHTGYNVGGIAGRQSGIITSCVNRGSIRGRKDVGGVVGQMEPFLQIDDTESVSTSVDQLHDMIDDLLDDMDSGNATLGSDFDELKNMADSALDTSDDLADNFEDYINTNTDTINKLGDRADDVTDMMPEVVDNVTAAADKADGVSDALGDMSDAVSGITDFSDADKKLLDEAQGKIDAEREKSDEQNKIISENAADIDSILFNEDGSPRVPTDEERSKLGDDMSAIASAGIEQEKSLIIISEQLGNMEEIYKKYVTEGAKDAGDSAKEAKKRTDDALDSLQKAQNGVSDIVTYLNASEDLKMVGISRTIEDGQDRLKSQMDGMSDIMGRMADDAESYPTQVNDDIRKINDQLKHIYDLLEDKAEDLNDGPEASYEDISELAILTATQGKVSYALNEGEIKGDINIGGIAGSMALDKDDPEENAAGSVDISLGGKYTSQNVLYYCTNYGYVSSKNDGAGGIVGFMKHGVTSDCMAYGPVESTGGSYVGGICGQSLSVIRDCYVLCTLSGDNYIGGIAGYGSTISGCYSMPTVLEANGKCGAIAGQIEIDDDTEVPHLETVTGNYYVSNSLYGIDEISYGGSAEPISYEDLLAKPECPSAFAHLTIRYYIDLDERDDESDLYDLGSEDLSYGDPLTDLHYPDIPAKPGYYGKWPDIESGTVSGNLVLVAEYVKAVEVVESDSRESASANRALVLVDDSFDDGAVLKAEIVNEPVFYTDRGGFEEHVIYHVTVSGNSLSGSTVFRLRLLDPYGKKRKVFGYDGSKWQELELEERGGYIEVRMNGTEGYFCIAKENDYTVIYVSAACVAILALIVVISTGRRRRKKKK
;
A
#
# COMPACT_ATOMS: atom_id res chain seq x y z
N MET A 1 51.27 -21.69 5.54
CA MET A 1 51.02 -21.90 4.09
C MET A 1 49.51 -21.94 3.87
N PHE A 2 48.84 -20.87 4.31
CA PHE A 2 47.41 -20.64 4.25
C PHE A 2 47.31 -19.12 4.34
N ASP A 3 47.03 -18.48 3.20
CA ASP A 3 46.98 -17.03 3.02
C ASP A 3 46.22 -16.77 1.71
N ILE A 4 44.88 -16.83 1.80
CA ILE A 4 43.91 -16.65 0.71
C ILE A 4 42.52 -16.44 1.36
N THR A 5 41.70 -15.57 0.74
CA THR A 5 40.28 -15.31 1.06
C THR A 5 39.89 -15.04 2.53
N LEU A 6 40.05 -13.78 2.96
CA LEU A 6 39.40 -13.22 4.16
C LEU A 6 38.25 -12.24 3.82
N LYS A 7 37.89 -12.09 2.53
CA LYS A 7 36.82 -11.18 2.06
C LYS A 7 35.42 -11.81 1.94
N GLY A 8 35.31 -13.10 1.63
CA GLY A 8 34.01 -13.72 1.32
C GLY A 8 33.06 -13.87 2.51
N ARG A 9 33.58 -14.15 3.73
CA ARG A 9 32.74 -14.46 4.91
C ARG A 9 31.78 -13.34 5.33
N ARG A 10 32.06 -12.07 5.02
CA ARG A 10 31.14 -10.95 5.33
C ARG A 10 29.93 -10.85 4.40
N HIS A 11 29.96 -11.52 3.24
CA HIS A 11 28.79 -11.55 2.34
C HIS A 11 27.80 -12.65 2.76
N LEU A 12 28.32 -13.81 3.17
CA LEU A 12 27.52 -14.98 3.56
C LEU A 12 26.57 -14.69 4.72
N VAL A 13 27.01 -13.92 5.72
CA VAL A 13 26.22 -13.55 6.91
C VAL A 13 25.02 -12.65 6.57
N ARG A 14 25.08 -11.85 5.49
CA ARG A 14 23.95 -11.03 5.04
C ARG A 14 22.92 -11.83 4.24
N VAL A 15 23.36 -12.84 3.50
CA VAL A 15 22.45 -13.79 2.82
C VAL A 15 21.78 -14.70 3.84
N LEU A 16 22.54 -15.18 4.84
CA LEU A 16 22.03 -15.95 5.99
C LEU A 16 20.80 -15.28 6.61
N THR A 17 20.91 -14.00 7.02
CA THR A 17 19.82 -13.24 7.63
C THR A 17 18.55 -13.29 6.79
N ALA A 18 18.63 -12.96 5.49
CA ALA A 18 17.48 -12.90 4.61
C ALA A 18 16.72 -14.24 4.52
N VAL A 19 17.44 -15.38 4.55
CA VAL A 19 16.81 -16.70 4.44
C VAL A 19 16.34 -17.25 5.80
N THR A 20 17.01 -16.93 6.91
CA THR A 20 16.50 -17.29 8.25
C THR A 20 15.24 -16.52 8.63
N THR A 21 15.13 -15.23 8.26
CA THR A 21 13.87 -14.49 8.49
C THR A 21 12.77 -15.00 7.56
N ALA A 22 13.08 -15.37 6.31
CA ALA A 22 12.10 -15.91 5.36
C ALA A 22 11.39 -17.20 5.85
N GLY A 23 12.05 -18.02 6.66
CA GLY A 23 11.44 -19.20 7.29
C GLY A 23 10.38 -18.84 8.35
N MET A 24 10.61 -17.83 9.18
CA MET A 24 9.69 -17.45 10.27
C MET A 24 8.51 -16.55 9.82
N ILE A 25 8.53 -16.03 8.60
CA ILE A 25 7.51 -15.10 8.04
C ILE A 25 6.18 -15.81 7.68
N GLY A 26 5.97 -17.06 8.10
CA GLY A 26 4.84 -17.92 7.71
C GLY A 26 3.45 -17.58 8.25
N SER A 27 3.27 -16.58 9.14
CA SER A 27 1.94 -16.13 9.58
C SER A 27 1.96 -14.74 10.24
N SER A 28 0.90 -13.95 9.97
CA SER A 28 0.53 -12.66 10.60
C SER A 28 1.62 -11.60 10.82
N LEU A 29 1.51 -10.44 10.16
CA LEU A 29 1.27 -9.12 10.78
C LEU A 29 1.31 -7.98 9.72
N PRO A 30 0.97 -6.73 10.11
CA PRO A 30 1.15 -5.53 9.31
C PRO A 30 2.36 -4.68 9.76
N GLY A 31 3.05 -4.00 8.84
CA GLY A 31 4.39 -3.44 9.08
C GLY A 31 4.55 -1.92 8.99
N SER A 32 5.79 -1.44 9.22
CA SER A 32 6.42 -0.12 8.90
C SER A 32 7.93 -0.20 9.29
N ILE A 33 8.88 0.76 9.18
CA ILE A 33 8.94 2.18 8.73
C ILE A 33 10.11 2.33 7.70
N CYS A 34 10.10 3.37 6.85
CA CYS A 34 11.05 3.62 5.76
C CYS A 34 12.49 4.09 6.11
N TYR A 35 13.45 3.69 5.25
CA TYR A 35 14.69 4.38 4.79
C TYR A 35 15.61 5.18 5.77
N ALA A 36 16.92 4.84 5.78
CA ALA A 36 18.00 5.63 5.12
C ALA A 36 19.43 5.10 5.41
N GLY A 37 20.35 5.12 4.43
CA GLY A 37 21.79 4.92 4.70
C GLY A 37 22.69 4.49 3.53
N ASP A 38 23.37 5.44 2.89
CA ASP A 38 24.41 5.22 1.86
C ASP A 38 25.59 4.35 2.34
N TYR A 39 25.75 3.13 1.78
CA TYR A 39 26.96 2.31 1.89
C TYR A 39 27.18 1.42 0.65
N GLY A 40 27.99 1.88 -0.30
CA GLY A 40 28.38 1.09 -1.48
C GLY A 40 29.14 -0.20 -1.16
N ALA A 41 28.68 -1.33 -1.72
CA ALA A 41 29.30 -2.64 -1.56
C ALA A 41 30.30 -2.97 -2.69
N PRO A 42 31.54 -3.42 -2.40
CA PRO A 42 32.51 -3.78 -3.43
C PRO A 42 32.42 -5.27 -3.83
N ALA A 43 32.45 -5.53 -5.14
CA ALA A 43 32.31 -6.87 -5.72
C ALA A 43 33.25 -7.94 -5.14
N VAL A 44 32.72 -9.16 -4.98
CA VAL A 44 33.46 -10.39 -4.66
C VAL A 44 32.90 -11.54 -5.49
N SER A 45 33.72 -12.12 -6.36
CA SER A 45 33.38 -13.30 -7.18
C SER A 45 33.25 -14.57 -6.32
N VAL A 46 32.17 -15.33 -6.54
CA VAL A 46 32.05 -16.73 -6.11
C VAL A 46 32.52 -17.64 -7.28
N ASN A 47 33.00 -18.85 -6.99
CA ASN A 47 33.57 -19.76 -8.00
C ASN A 47 32.92 -21.15 -7.90
N GLU A 48 32.69 -21.81 -9.04
CA GLU A 48 31.74 -22.93 -9.17
C GLU A 48 32.21 -24.28 -8.59
N THR A 49 31.23 -25.15 -8.27
CA THR A 49 31.19 -26.56 -8.71
C THR A 49 29.72 -26.96 -8.99
N LEU A 50 29.20 -26.80 -10.20
CA LEU A 50 29.33 -27.71 -11.36
C LEU A 50 28.44 -28.97 -11.31
N SER A 51 27.23 -28.86 -11.84
CA SER A 51 26.65 -29.88 -12.72
C SER A 51 27.31 -29.80 -14.12
N ASP A 52 26.98 -30.69 -15.05
CA ASP A 52 27.72 -30.84 -16.32
C ASP A 52 27.67 -29.58 -17.20
N ASN A 53 28.84 -28.94 -17.36
CA ASN A 53 28.99 -27.61 -17.92
C ASN A 53 29.28 -27.66 -19.43
N GLU A 54 28.24 -27.43 -20.25
CA GLU A 54 28.46 -26.87 -21.59
C GLU A 54 28.91 -25.41 -21.43
N ALA A 55 30.20 -25.17 -21.72
CA ALA A 55 30.89 -23.93 -21.34
C ALA A 55 30.28 -22.68 -21.98
N ARG A 56 29.42 -21.98 -21.19
CA ARG A 56 28.75 -20.75 -21.61
C ARG A 56 29.75 -19.68 -22.05
N THR A 57 29.40 -18.99 -23.13
CA THR A 57 30.19 -17.96 -23.78
C THR A 57 29.95 -16.62 -23.09
N ARG A 58 30.90 -16.19 -22.26
CA ARG A 58 30.88 -14.86 -21.63
C ARG A 58 30.93 -13.71 -22.65
N ILE A 59 30.07 -12.71 -22.45
CA ILE A 59 30.01 -11.44 -23.17
C ILE A 59 30.13 -10.30 -22.14
N ASP A 60 31.05 -9.36 -22.36
CA ASP A 60 31.17 -8.14 -21.56
C ASP A 60 30.66 -6.94 -22.37
N ILE A 61 29.82 -6.09 -21.79
CA ILE A 61 29.27 -4.87 -22.41
C ILE A 61 29.88 -3.63 -21.75
N TYR A 62 30.60 -2.82 -22.51
CA TYR A 62 31.21 -1.56 -22.07
C TYR A 62 30.60 -0.33 -22.75
N THR A 63 30.00 -0.45 -23.94
CA THR A 63 29.40 0.69 -24.67
C THR A 63 28.00 0.43 -25.22
N GLU A 64 27.37 1.51 -25.70
CA GLU A 64 26.11 1.48 -26.45
C GLU A 64 26.19 0.60 -27.72
N GLU A 65 27.35 0.55 -28.39
CA GLU A 65 27.55 -0.31 -29.56
C GLU A 65 27.67 -1.80 -29.21
N ASP A 66 28.26 -2.15 -28.06
CA ASP A 66 28.32 -3.53 -27.57
C ASP A 66 26.90 -4.08 -27.30
N LEU A 67 26.05 -3.26 -26.65
CA LEU A 67 24.65 -3.58 -26.38
C LEU A 67 23.82 -3.68 -27.67
N ALA A 68 24.10 -2.83 -28.67
CA ALA A 68 23.48 -2.93 -30.00
C ALA A 68 23.94 -4.17 -30.78
N GLU A 69 25.19 -4.65 -30.59
CA GLU A 69 25.63 -5.93 -31.17
C GLU A 69 24.98 -7.13 -30.45
N LEU A 70 24.75 -7.10 -29.13
CA LEU A 70 23.94 -8.10 -28.44
C LEU A 70 22.53 -8.18 -29.05
N ALA A 71 21.79 -7.06 -29.02
CA ALA A 71 20.40 -6.99 -29.51
C ALA A 71 20.23 -7.51 -30.94
N LYS A 72 21.19 -7.19 -31.82
CA LYS A 72 21.22 -7.63 -33.22
C LYS A 72 21.46 -9.14 -33.40
N ASN A 73 22.14 -9.80 -32.47
CA ASN A 73 22.33 -11.25 -32.50
C ASN A 73 21.15 -12.00 -31.85
N CYS A 74 20.51 -11.39 -30.85
CA CYS A 74 19.26 -11.81 -30.20
C CYS A 74 18.00 -11.76 -31.10
N HIS A 75 18.17 -11.95 -32.41
CA HIS A 75 17.09 -12.23 -33.38
C HIS A 75 16.84 -13.73 -33.59
N SER A 76 17.48 -14.59 -32.80
CA SER A 76 17.29 -16.04 -32.78
C SER A 76 17.12 -16.50 -31.33
N ASP A 77 16.00 -17.15 -31.04
CA ASP A 77 15.68 -17.90 -29.81
C ASP A 77 16.91 -18.60 -29.19
N THR A 78 17.57 -19.40 -30.01
CA THR A 78 18.65 -20.33 -29.69
C THR A 78 20.03 -19.68 -29.59
N TRP A 79 20.18 -18.37 -29.82
CA TRP A 79 21.50 -17.73 -29.79
C TRP A 79 21.97 -17.35 -28.38
N SER A 80 21.04 -17.06 -27.47
CA SER A 80 21.33 -16.58 -26.11
C SER A 80 21.50 -17.70 -25.07
N GLU A 81 21.02 -18.91 -25.33
CA GLU A 81 21.00 -20.05 -24.38
C GLU A 81 22.36 -20.28 -23.67
N ASP A 82 23.43 -20.41 -24.45
CA ASP A 82 24.79 -20.59 -23.93
C ASP A 82 25.50 -19.27 -23.55
N LYS A 83 24.82 -18.15 -23.31
CA LYS A 83 25.47 -16.84 -23.09
C LYS A 83 25.34 -16.34 -21.64
N ASP A 84 26.47 -15.89 -21.11
CA ASP A 84 26.53 -15.09 -19.87
C ASP A 84 26.94 -13.66 -20.22
N VAL A 85 26.00 -12.71 -20.13
CA VAL A 85 26.18 -11.29 -20.48
C VAL A 85 26.37 -10.47 -19.21
N PHE A 86 27.43 -9.65 -19.16
CA PHE A 86 27.74 -8.78 -18.02
C PHE A 86 27.81 -7.31 -18.45
N LEU A 87 27.10 -6.45 -17.73
CA LEU A 87 27.18 -4.99 -17.92
C LEU A 87 28.34 -4.43 -17.08
N MET A 88 29.36 -3.86 -17.73
CA MET A 88 30.62 -3.51 -17.09
C MET A 88 30.78 -2.02 -16.74
N GLU A 89 29.97 -1.15 -17.35
CA GLU A 89 29.87 0.29 -17.07
C GLU A 89 28.41 0.77 -17.27
N ASP A 90 28.09 1.97 -16.76
CA ASP A 90 26.78 2.61 -17.00
C ASP A 90 26.63 3.03 -18.47
N ILE A 91 25.60 2.53 -19.16
CA ILE A 91 25.36 2.79 -20.58
C ILE A 91 24.38 3.95 -20.76
N SER A 92 24.56 4.75 -21.82
CA SER A 92 23.61 5.76 -22.28
C SER A 92 23.12 5.41 -23.68
N LEU A 93 21.81 5.48 -23.91
CA LEU A 93 21.19 5.33 -25.24
C LEU A 93 20.73 6.69 -25.82
N SER A 94 21.04 7.78 -25.13
CA SER A 94 20.57 9.14 -25.43
C SER A 94 21.02 9.65 -26.82
N GLY A 95 20.15 9.48 -27.82
CA GLY A 95 20.37 9.93 -29.20
C GLY A 95 20.70 8.82 -30.20
N ASN A 96 20.52 7.55 -29.82
CA ASN A 96 20.66 6.38 -30.69
C ASN A 96 19.31 5.76 -31.05
N ASP A 97 19.22 5.17 -32.25
CA ASP A 97 18.03 4.46 -32.75
C ASP A 97 17.91 3.04 -32.15
N PHE A 98 18.20 2.85 -30.86
CA PHE A 98 18.13 1.54 -30.18
C PHE A 98 16.69 1.21 -29.79
N THR A 99 16.16 0.07 -30.25
CA THR A 99 14.75 -0.31 -30.03
C THR A 99 14.57 -1.33 -28.90
N ASN A 100 15.14 -2.53 -29.01
CA ASN A 100 15.03 -3.61 -28.01
C ASN A 100 15.99 -4.78 -28.32
N ILE A 101 16.19 -5.64 -27.34
CA ILE A 101 16.71 -7.01 -27.46
C ILE A 101 15.50 -7.90 -27.85
N PRO A 102 15.46 -8.48 -29.06
CA PRO A 102 14.20 -9.06 -29.58
C PRO A 102 13.72 -10.34 -28.88
N THR A 103 14.62 -11.21 -28.43
CA THR A 103 14.34 -12.38 -27.59
C THR A 103 15.59 -12.72 -26.78
N PHE A 104 15.44 -13.27 -25.58
CA PHE A 104 16.57 -13.62 -24.72
C PHE A 104 16.27 -14.84 -23.86
N SER A 105 17.25 -15.74 -23.77
CA SER A 105 17.17 -17.08 -23.17
C SER A 105 18.48 -17.44 -22.45
N GLY A 106 19.31 -16.42 -22.16
CA GLY A 106 20.61 -16.56 -21.51
C GLY A 106 20.62 -15.93 -20.12
N TYR A 107 21.83 -15.71 -19.58
CA TYR A 107 22.04 -14.96 -18.34
C TYR A 107 22.48 -13.53 -18.66
N PHE A 108 21.82 -12.53 -18.06
CA PHE A 108 22.15 -11.11 -18.17
C PHE A 108 22.26 -10.49 -16.78
N ASP A 109 23.47 -10.08 -16.41
CA ASP A 109 23.80 -9.48 -15.12
C ASP A 109 24.18 -8.02 -15.30
N GLY A 110 23.27 -7.15 -14.87
CA GLY A 110 23.47 -5.71 -14.84
C GLY A 110 24.56 -5.25 -13.86
N GLN A 111 25.01 -6.12 -12.94
CA GLN A 111 26.06 -5.85 -11.94
C GLN A 111 25.81 -4.61 -11.05
N GLY A 112 24.57 -4.10 -10.98
CA GLY A 112 24.18 -2.84 -10.34
C GLY A 112 24.34 -1.59 -11.21
N HIS A 113 24.73 -1.74 -12.49
CA HIS A 113 24.86 -0.64 -13.45
C HIS A 113 23.51 -0.16 -14.00
N THR A 114 23.52 1.07 -14.53
CA THR A 114 22.34 1.70 -15.12
C THR A 114 22.43 1.85 -16.63
N ILE A 115 21.38 1.46 -17.36
CA ILE A 115 21.14 1.87 -18.75
C ILE A 115 20.24 3.12 -18.73
N ARG A 116 20.69 4.25 -19.30
CA ARG A 116 20.00 5.55 -19.22
C ARG A 116 19.62 6.15 -20.57
N GLY A 117 18.47 6.82 -20.61
CA GLY A 117 17.98 7.49 -21.82
C GLY A 117 17.50 6.50 -22.87
N TYR A 118 17.00 5.34 -22.43
CA TYR A 118 16.23 4.45 -23.29
C TYR A 118 14.93 5.16 -23.70
N VAL A 119 14.61 5.17 -24.99
CA VAL A 119 13.38 5.77 -25.51
C VAL A 119 12.78 4.82 -26.53
N TYR A 120 11.56 4.38 -26.28
CA TYR A 120 10.76 3.62 -27.24
C TYR A 120 9.57 4.46 -27.73
N GLY A 121 9.30 4.36 -29.03
CA GLY A 121 8.27 5.12 -29.76
C GLY A 121 7.99 4.46 -31.12
N GLY A 122 7.63 3.18 -31.09
CA GLY A 122 7.38 2.36 -32.28
C GLY A 122 5.99 1.70 -32.26
N ASP A 123 5.61 1.10 -33.39
CA ASP A 123 4.35 0.39 -33.64
C ASP A 123 4.42 -1.12 -33.28
N GLY A 124 5.24 -1.45 -32.27
CA GLY A 124 5.56 -2.82 -31.90
C GLY A 124 4.56 -3.45 -30.94
N TYR A 125 3.78 -4.40 -31.43
CA TYR A 125 2.76 -5.15 -30.66
C TYR A 125 3.22 -5.69 -29.29
N VAL A 126 4.50 -6.06 -29.15
CA VAL A 126 5.13 -6.35 -27.85
C VAL A 126 6.39 -5.51 -27.72
N THR A 127 6.53 -4.82 -26.58
CA THR A 127 7.55 -3.79 -26.32
C THR A 127 8.15 -3.92 -24.92
N GLY A 128 9.45 -3.70 -24.82
CA GLY A 128 10.28 -3.70 -23.59
C GLY A 128 11.76 -3.70 -23.97
N LEU A 129 12.68 -3.39 -23.05
CA LEU A 129 14.13 -3.47 -23.33
C LEU A 129 14.51 -4.88 -23.82
N PHE A 130 13.99 -5.91 -23.16
CA PHE A 130 13.90 -7.26 -23.67
C PHE A 130 12.46 -7.48 -24.15
N ARG A 131 12.24 -7.77 -25.43
CA ARG A 131 10.87 -7.93 -25.94
C ARG A 131 10.24 -9.26 -25.47
N TYR A 132 11.04 -10.32 -25.47
CA TYR A 132 10.70 -11.62 -24.87
C TYR A 132 11.86 -12.06 -23.98
N ALA A 133 11.55 -12.58 -22.80
CA ALA A 133 12.45 -13.38 -21.98
C ALA A 133 11.86 -14.80 -21.92
N ASP A 134 12.58 -15.77 -22.49
CA ASP A 134 12.18 -17.18 -22.56
C ASP A 134 12.53 -17.93 -21.26
N GLU A 135 12.21 -19.22 -21.16
CA GLU A 135 12.16 -19.93 -19.86
C GLU A 135 13.51 -20.07 -19.13
N ASP A 136 14.60 -20.27 -19.87
CA ASP A 136 15.97 -20.31 -19.32
C ASP A 136 16.60 -18.91 -19.15
N ALA A 137 15.84 -17.82 -19.35
CA ALA A 137 16.35 -16.46 -19.22
C ALA A 137 16.51 -16.05 -17.75
N GLU A 138 17.70 -15.58 -17.38
CA GLU A 138 17.95 -14.84 -16.14
C GLU A 138 18.31 -13.39 -16.46
N ILE A 139 17.52 -12.42 -16.02
CA ILE A 139 17.78 -10.98 -16.18
C ILE A 139 17.83 -10.35 -14.79
N LYS A 140 18.99 -9.82 -14.38
CA LYS A 140 19.19 -9.41 -12.99
C LYS A 140 20.02 -8.16 -12.77
N ASP A 141 19.86 -7.57 -11.58
CA ASP A 141 20.71 -6.51 -11.01
C ASP A 141 20.89 -5.30 -11.95
N LEU A 142 19.85 -4.97 -12.72
CA LEU A 142 19.83 -3.91 -13.74
C LEU A 142 18.92 -2.75 -13.33
N THR A 143 19.41 -1.52 -13.42
CA THR A 143 18.54 -0.33 -13.43
C THR A 143 18.36 0.20 -14.86
N LEU A 144 17.12 0.36 -15.30
CA LEU A 144 16.76 0.96 -16.58
C LEU A 144 16.07 2.31 -16.35
N MET A 145 16.59 3.37 -16.97
CA MET A 145 15.99 4.71 -16.95
C MET A 145 15.56 5.12 -18.36
N GLY A 146 14.26 5.28 -18.59
CA GLY A 146 13.73 5.57 -19.92
C GLY A 146 12.26 5.97 -20.00
N THR A 147 11.82 6.26 -21.22
CA THR A 147 10.43 6.56 -21.57
C THR A 147 9.98 5.57 -22.65
N VAL A 148 8.91 4.83 -22.38
CA VAL A 148 8.34 3.85 -23.29
C VAL A 148 6.92 4.29 -23.64
N CYS A 149 6.74 4.86 -24.83
CA CYS A 149 5.42 5.20 -25.37
C CYS A 149 5.14 4.33 -26.59
N ALA A 150 3.95 3.76 -26.68
CA ALA A 150 3.56 2.84 -27.75
C ALA A 150 2.36 3.42 -28.56
N GLU A 151 2.46 3.44 -29.90
CA GLU A 151 1.53 4.23 -30.74
C GLU A 151 0.24 3.47 -31.15
N GLY A 152 0.24 2.14 -31.16
CA GLY A 152 -0.80 1.26 -31.72
C GLY A 152 -1.83 0.70 -30.72
N GLY A 153 -3.11 0.73 -31.09
CA GLY A 153 -4.25 0.45 -30.20
C GLY A 153 -4.47 -1.00 -29.70
N LYS A 154 -3.45 -1.88 -29.69
CA LYS A 154 -3.54 -3.24 -29.10
C LYS A 154 -2.29 -3.66 -28.30
N GLU A 155 -1.34 -2.76 -28.07
CA GLU A 155 0.04 -3.09 -27.67
C GLU A 155 0.23 -3.59 -26.23
N VAL A 156 1.22 -4.48 -26.10
CA VAL A 156 1.70 -5.10 -24.86
C VAL A 156 3.03 -4.44 -24.49
N THR A 157 3.03 -3.57 -23.48
CA THR A 157 4.08 -2.57 -23.25
C THR A 157 4.68 -2.71 -21.85
N GLY A 158 5.93 -3.17 -21.79
CA GLY A 158 6.70 -3.31 -20.56
C GLY A 158 7.87 -2.33 -20.48
N GLY A 159 8.27 -1.93 -19.28
CA GLY A 159 9.48 -1.12 -19.09
C GLY A 159 10.76 -1.90 -19.39
N ILE A 160 10.98 -3.02 -18.68
CA ILE A 160 12.19 -3.86 -18.83
C ILE A 160 11.94 -5.05 -19.76
N VAL A 161 10.84 -5.79 -19.57
CA VAL A 161 10.50 -6.99 -20.34
C VAL A 161 9.12 -6.84 -20.98
N GLY A 162 8.95 -7.23 -22.24
CA GLY A 162 7.62 -7.32 -22.87
C GLY A 162 6.81 -8.47 -22.28
N ILE A 163 7.14 -9.70 -22.66
CA ILE A 163 6.59 -10.93 -22.06
C ILE A 163 7.71 -11.71 -21.37
N ASN A 164 7.51 -12.04 -20.10
CA ASN A 164 8.43 -12.82 -19.28
C ASN A 164 7.95 -14.27 -19.09
N ARG A 165 8.85 -15.22 -19.34
CA ARG A 165 8.73 -16.65 -19.01
C ARG A 165 9.89 -17.17 -18.15
N GLY A 166 10.92 -16.35 -17.94
CA GLY A 166 12.10 -16.69 -17.13
C GLY A 166 12.13 -15.91 -15.81
N LEU A 167 13.34 -15.71 -15.28
CA LEU A 167 13.61 -15.01 -14.02
C LEU A 167 14.02 -13.56 -14.26
N VAL A 168 13.26 -12.61 -13.72
CA VAL A 168 13.64 -11.20 -13.59
C VAL A 168 13.88 -10.88 -12.12
N SER A 169 15.13 -10.62 -11.71
CA SER A 169 15.49 -10.46 -10.29
C SER A 169 16.28 -9.19 -9.94
N ARG A 170 15.87 -8.47 -8.87
CA ARG A 170 16.55 -7.23 -8.41
C ARG A 170 16.70 -6.15 -9.49
N CYS A 171 15.77 -6.12 -10.44
CA CYS A 171 15.73 -5.15 -11.53
C CYS A 171 14.86 -3.94 -11.16
N LYS A 172 15.20 -2.77 -11.72
CA LYS A 172 14.54 -1.50 -11.41
C LYS A 172 14.23 -0.67 -12.65
N PHE A 173 12.99 -0.18 -12.75
CA PHE A 173 12.58 0.73 -13.83
C PHE A 173 12.29 2.14 -13.29
N VAL A 174 12.69 3.18 -14.05
CA VAL A 174 12.53 4.60 -13.68
C VAL A 174 12.22 5.44 -14.92
N GLY A 175 11.24 6.33 -14.84
CA GLY A 175 10.86 7.23 -15.93
C GLY A 175 9.36 7.19 -16.22
N SER A 176 8.95 6.73 -17.41
CA SER A 176 7.53 6.64 -17.77
C SER A 176 7.21 5.47 -18.72
N VAL A 177 6.02 4.87 -18.56
CA VAL A 177 5.42 3.92 -19.51
C VAL A 177 4.03 4.40 -19.91
N GLU A 178 3.75 4.43 -21.21
CA GLU A 178 2.44 4.71 -21.80
C GLU A 178 2.13 3.59 -22.79
N GLY A 179 1.16 2.73 -22.44
CA GLY A 179 0.80 1.54 -23.22
C GLY A 179 -0.71 1.37 -23.30
N LYS A 180 -1.20 0.86 -24.44
CA LYS A 180 -2.62 0.99 -24.81
C LYS A 180 -3.54 -0.15 -24.38
N ASN A 181 -3.02 -1.36 -24.18
CA ASN A 181 -3.82 -2.54 -23.85
C ASN A 181 -3.30 -3.21 -22.56
N ILE A 182 -2.11 -3.81 -22.61
CA ILE A 182 -1.46 -4.41 -21.43
C ILE A 182 -0.20 -3.62 -21.14
N THR A 183 -0.07 -3.05 -19.94
CA THR A 183 1.00 -2.11 -19.59
C THR A 183 1.60 -2.44 -18.22
N GLY A 184 2.93 -2.49 -18.11
CA GLY A 184 3.57 -2.59 -16.79
C GLY A 184 5.03 -2.15 -16.68
N GLY A 185 5.44 -1.82 -15.46
CA GLY A 185 6.73 -1.15 -15.20
C GLY A 185 7.96 -2.07 -15.32
N ILE A 186 7.83 -3.34 -14.89
CA ILE A 186 8.91 -4.33 -15.02
C ILE A 186 8.64 -5.22 -16.23
N ALA A 187 7.51 -5.92 -16.24
CA ALA A 187 7.02 -6.71 -17.37
C ALA A 187 5.69 -6.14 -17.90
N ALA A 188 5.27 -6.49 -19.13
CA ALA A 188 3.87 -6.29 -19.54
C ALA A 188 3.02 -7.52 -19.18
N ILE A 189 3.52 -8.72 -19.47
CA ILE A 189 2.91 -10.00 -19.10
C ILE A 189 3.98 -10.85 -18.40
N ASN A 190 3.63 -11.40 -17.25
CA ASN A 190 4.36 -12.48 -16.60
C ASN A 190 3.59 -13.79 -16.83
N GLU A 191 4.07 -14.61 -17.76
CA GLU A 191 3.50 -15.92 -18.11
C GLU A 191 3.67 -16.92 -16.96
N ALA A 192 3.09 -18.12 -17.07
CA ALA A 192 3.09 -19.11 -16.00
C ALA A 192 4.46 -19.54 -15.47
N SER A 193 5.46 -19.71 -16.35
CA SER A 193 6.85 -20.01 -16.00
C SER A 193 7.62 -18.78 -15.49
N GLY A 194 7.07 -17.57 -15.69
CA GLY A 194 7.71 -16.31 -15.36
C GLY A 194 7.75 -16.01 -13.85
N ILE A 195 8.94 -15.67 -13.37
CA ILE A 195 9.20 -15.22 -12.00
C ILE A 195 9.73 -13.79 -12.04
N ILE A 196 9.07 -12.87 -11.34
CA ILE A 196 9.56 -11.52 -11.08
C ILE A 196 9.79 -11.38 -9.58
N GLU A 197 11.04 -11.17 -9.16
CA GLU A 197 11.38 -11.08 -7.74
C GLU A 197 12.28 -9.89 -7.37
N ASN A 198 12.07 -9.33 -6.17
CA ASN A 198 12.89 -8.25 -5.61
C ASN A 198 13.00 -7.00 -6.51
N CYS A 199 12.03 -6.78 -7.41
CA CYS A 199 12.07 -5.70 -8.40
C CYS A 199 11.33 -4.43 -7.94
N GLU A 200 11.77 -3.26 -8.42
CA GLU A 200 11.20 -1.96 -8.03
C GLU A 200 10.79 -1.12 -9.24
N ASN A 201 9.53 -0.67 -9.29
CA ASN A 201 9.11 0.37 -10.22
C ASN A 201 9.15 1.76 -9.55
N GLN A 202 9.76 2.73 -10.22
CA GLN A 202 9.70 4.17 -9.90
C GLN A 202 9.35 5.01 -11.15
N ALA A 203 8.74 4.41 -12.17
CA ALA A 203 8.19 5.11 -13.31
C ALA A 203 6.69 5.37 -13.14
N SER A 204 6.20 6.51 -13.62
CA SER A 204 4.76 6.71 -13.74
C SER A 204 4.23 5.94 -14.94
N ILE A 205 3.03 5.36 -14.80
CA ILE A 205 2.45 4.44 -15.80
C ILE A 205 1.04 4.88 -16.19
N SER A 206 0.76 4.90 -17.50
CA SER A 206 -0.57 5.13 -18.06
C SER A 206 -1.01 3.97 -18.95
N GLY A 207 -2.23 3.46 -18.75
CA GLY A 207 -2.84 2.42 -19.58
C GLY A 207 -4.35 2.23 -19.35
N TYR A 208 -5.02 1.52 -20.27
CA TYR A 208 -6.47 1.62 -20.45
C TYR A 208 -7.25 0.29 -20.36
N TYR A 209 -6.60 -0.86 -20.16
CA TYR A 209 -7.31 -2.14 -19.93
C TYR A 209 -6.68 -3.00 -18.84
N PHE A 210 -5.35 -3.21 -18.88
CA PHE A 210 -4.63 -4.02 -17.88
C PHE A 210 -3.31 -3.33 -17.49
N THR A 211 -3.33 -2.55 -16.40
CA THR A 211 -2.23 -1.64 -16.04
C THR A 211 -1.67 -1.98 -14.67
N GLY A 212 -0.38 -2.28 -14.57
CA GLY A 212 0.24 -2.67 -13.29
C GLY A 212 1.64 -2.12 -13.04
N GLY A 213 1.96 -1.76 -11.80
CA GLY A 213 3.28 -1.19 -11.45
C GLY A 213 4.45 -2.13 -11.74
N ILE A 214 4.24 -3.43 -11.52
CA ILE A 214 5.24 -4.47 -11.81
C ILE A 214 4.88 -5.21 -13.11
N THR A 215 3.62 -5.62 -13.31
CA THR A 215 3.17 -6.28 -14.55
C THR A 215 1.73 -5.96 -14.93
N GLY A 216 1.42 -5.80 -16.22
CA GLY A 216 0.04 -5.59 -16.68
C GLY A 216 -0.84 -6.82 -16.46
N LYS A 217 -0.32 -8.02 -16.75
CA LYS A 217 -0.94 -9.31 -16.38
C LYS A 217 0.02 -10.24 -15.67
N ASN A 218 -0.45 -10.95 -14.64
CA ASN A 218 0.28 -12.00 -13.95
C ASN A 218 -0.44 -13.35 -14.05
N TYR A 219 0.27 -14.33 -14.60
CA TYR A 219 -0.09 -15.75 -14.60
C TYR A 219 0.90 -16.56 -13.76
N GLY A 220 2.18 -16.18 -13.72
CA GLY A 220 3.23 -16.77 -12.89
C GLY A 220 3.36 -16.15 -11.49
N LEU A 221 4.61 -15.98 -11.03
CA LEU A 221 4.95 -15.53 -9.67
C LEU A 221 5.51 -14.09 -9.64
N VAL A 222 4.96 -13.24 -8.77
CA VAL A 222 5.55 -11.95 -8.38
C VAL A 222 5.82 -11.93 -6.88
N ASN A 223 7.08 -11.74 -6.48
CA ASN A 223 7.54 -11.90 -5.08
C ASN A 223 8.42 -10.73 -4.63
N PHE A 224 8.23 -10.20 -3.42
CA PHE A 224 9.04 -9.10 -2.85
C PHE A 224 9.23 -7.87 -3.79
N CYS A 225 8.25 -7.58 -4.65
CA CYS A 225 8.33 -6.44 -5.57
C CYS A 225 7.63 -5.19 -4.99
N ASN A 226 8.12 -4.00 -5.31
CA ASN A 226 7.53 -2.73 -4.82
C ASN A 226 7.28 -1.73 -5.95
N ASN A 227 6.08 -1.17 -6.00
CA ASN A 227 5.75 -0.01 -6.84
C ASN A 227 5.77 1.31 -6.04
N LYS A 228 6.61 2.25 -6.49
CA LYS A 228 6.71 3.63 -6.00
C LYS A 228 6.35 4.68 -7.07
N GLY A 229 5.91 4.24 -8.25
CA GLY A 229 5.48 5.12 -9.33
C GLY A 229 3.96 5.26 -9.37
N ASP A 230 3.45 6.45 -9.62
CA ASP A 230 2.01 6.68 -9.71
C ASP A 230 1.44 6.14 -11.04
N ILE A 231 0.26 5.50 -10.97
CA ILE A 231 -0.38 4.77 -12.07
C ILE A 231 -1.75 5.37 -12.35
N ASN A 232 -2.07 5.69 -13.61
CA ASN A 232 -3.39 6.16 -14.05
C ASN A 232 -3.92 7.37 -13.22
N SER A 233 -3.03 8.21 -12.71
CA SER A 233 -3.32 9.23 -11.67
C SER A 233 -3.23 10.68 -12.17
N SER A 234 -3.30 10.89 -13.48
CA SER A 234 -3.16 12.22 -14.11
C SER A 234 -4.40 12.62 -14.91
N SER A 235 -4.68 13.92 -14.97
CA SER A 235 -5.72 14.50 -15.83
C SER A 235 -5.56 14.13 -17.31
N GLU A 236 -4.31 13.98 -17.75
CA GLU A 236 -3.92 13.59 -19.09
C GLU A 236 -4.35 12.15 -19.42
N TRP A 237 -4.28 11.23 -18.46
CA TRP A 237 -4.80 9.87 -18.61
C TRP A 237 -6.32 9.85 -18.75
N VAL A 238 -7.06 10.62 -17.93
CA VAL A 238 -8.52 10.74 -18.04
C VAL A 238 -8.93 11.20 -19.44
N THR A 239 -8.26 12.23 -20.00
CA THR A 239 -8.55 12.68 -21.37
C THR A 239 -8.21 11.65 -22.44
N GLY A 240 -7.25 10.75 -22.18
CA GLY A 240 -6.94 9.62 -23.07
C GLY A 240 -7.99 8.51 -23.01
N ASP A 241 -8.59 8.28 -21.85
CA ASP A 241 -9.65 7.30 -21.65
C ASP A 241 -10.98 7.76 -22.28
N ASP A 242 -11.35 9.04 -22.10
CA ASP A 242 -12.45 9.67 -22.84
C ASP A 242 -12.29 9.48 -24.37
N GLU A 243 -11.09 9.74 -24.91
CA GLU A 243 -10.81 9.54 -26.34
C GLU A 243 -10.85 8.05 -26.75
N MET A 244 -10.38 7.11 -25.92
CA MET A 244 -10.51 5.66 -26.18
C MET A 244 -11.98 5.25 -26.28
N ASN A 245 -12.80 5.66 -25.31
CA ASN A 245 -14.21 5.31 -25.22
C ASN A 245 -15.03 5.93 -26.36
N GLU A 246 -14.77 7.18 -26.76
CA GLU A 246 -15.38 7.76 -27.97
C GLU A 246 -15.04 6.96 -29.25
N ASN A 247 -13.82 6.44 -29.38
CA ASN A 247 -13.44 5.66 -30.57
C ASN A 247 -14.20 4.32 -30.66
N ILE A 248 -14.39 3.61 -29.54
CA ILE A 248 -15.18 2.36 -29.48
C ILE A 248 -16.62 2.62 -29.95
N ILE A 249 -17.25 3.70 -29.47
CA ILE A 249 -18.60 4.11 -29.86
C ILE A 249 -18.68 4.42 -31.37
N ASN A 250 -17.65 5.04 -31.94
CA ASN A 250 -17.60 5.32 -33.38
C ASN A 250 -17.48 4.04 -34.22
N ASP A 251 -16.61 3.10 -33.86
CA ASP A 251 -16.44 1.83 -34.59
C ASP A 251 -17.71 0.96 -34.55
N LEU A 252 -18.45 0.98 -33.43
CA LEU A 252 -19.78 0.34 -33.31
C LEU A 252 -20.85 0.90 -34.27
N THR A 253 -20.64 2.09 -34.86
CA THR A 253 -21.52 2.64 -35.92
C THR A 253 -21.09 2.26 -37.35
N GLY A 254 -19.98 1.54 -37.50
CA GLY A 254 -19.47 1.04 -38.78
C GLY A 254 -20.35 -0.07 -39.39
N SER A 255 -20.42 -0.13 -40.72
CA SER A 255 -21.31 -1.06 -41.42
C SER A 255 -20.75 -2.48 -41.65
N GLU A 256 -19.68 -2.87 -40.94
CA GLU A 256 -19.07 -4.20 -41.01
C GLU A 256 -18.87 -4.75 -39.59
N LEU A 257 -19.97 -5.23 -38.98
CA LEU A 257 -19.96 -5.84 -37.65
C LEU A 257 -19.11 -7.12 -37.63
N ARG A 258 -18.03 -7.09 -36.83
CA ARG A 258 -17.27 -8.24 -36.35
C ARG A 258 -16.78 -7.96 -34.93
N ASP A 259 -17.33 -8.69 -33.97
CA ASP A 259 -16.71 -9.03 -32.68
C ASP A 259 -16.02 -7.88 -31.92
N VAL A 260 -16.69 -6.72 -31.85
CA VAL A 260 -16.33 -5.65 -30.91
C VAL A 260 -16.86 -6.06 -29.54
N LYS A 261 -16.11 -6.90 -28.82
CA LYS A 261 -16.37 -7.20 -27.40
C LYS A 261 -16.07 -5.93 -26.59
N VAL A 262 -17.12 -5.21 -26.22
CA VAL A 262 -17.02 -4.03 -25.34
C VAL A 262 -16.52 -4.53 -23.98
N MET A 263 -15.30 -4.15 -23.60
CA MET A 263 -14.75 -4.40 -22.27
C MET A 263 -15.10 -3.23 -21.37
N SER A 264 -16.03 -3.42 -20.45
CA SER A 264 -16.48 -2.42 -19.49
C SER A 264 -15.61 -2.43 -18.22
N GLY A 265 -14.34 -2.04 -18.32
CA GLY A 265 -13.48 -1.94 -17.13
C GLY A 265 -12.01 -1.68 -17.44
N ILE A 266 -11.28 -1.14 -16.46
CA ILE A 266 -9.87 -0.73 -16.58
C ILE A 266 -9.07 -1.33 -15.42
N ASP A 267 -8.81 -2.64 -15.47
CA ASP A 267 -8.11 -3.38 -14.40
C ASP A 267 -6.74 -2.73 -14.09
N THR A 268 -6.68 -1.97 -12.99
CA THR A 268 -5.54 -1.11 -12.64
C THR A 268 -5.05 -1.46 -11.24
N GLY A 269 -3.79 -1.88 -11.10
CA GLY A 269 -3.24 -2.26 -9.80
C GLY A 269 -1.82 -1.79 -9.52
N GLY A 270 -1.50 -1.49 -8.25
CA GLY A 270 -0.15 -1.08 -7.86
C GLY A 270 0.93 -2.12 -8.17
N VAL A 271 0.63 -3.42 -8.13
CA VAL A 271 1.57 -4.49 -8.54
C VAL A 271 1.16 -5.10 -9.88
N ALA A 272 -0.10 -5.51 -10.02
CA ALA A 272 -0.62 -6.18 -11.22
C ALA A 272 -1.94 -5.54 -11.72
N GLY A 273 -2.12 -5.36 -13.03
CA GLY A 273 -3.44 -5.02 -13.56
C GLY A 273 -4.43 -6.17 -13.32
N TYR A 274 -4.10 -7.35 -13.87
CA TYR A 274 -4.85 -8.60 -13.67
C TYR A 274 -3.96 -9.72 -13.11
N SER A 275 -4.45 -10.52 -12.15
CA SER A 275 -3.71 -11.68 -11.62
C SER A 275 -4.53 -12.97 -11.49
N LYS A 276 -4.24 -13.94 -12.37
CA LYS A 276 -4.51 -15.38 -12.16
C LYS A 276 -3.36 -16.09 -11.43
N GLY A 277 -2.16 -15.53 -11.50
CA GLY A 277 -0.97 -16.05 -10.81
C GLY A 277 -0.90 -15.66 -9.33
N ILE A 278 0.29 -15.85 -8.76
CA ILE A 278 0.58 -15.63 -7.33
C ILE A 278 1.29 -14.28 -7.15
N LEU A 279 0.71 -13.41 -6.32
CA LEU A 279 1.36 -12.19 -5.81
C LEU A 279 1.67 -12.37 -4.33
N ILE A 280 2.94 -12.25 -3.94
CA ILE A 280 3.38 -12.52 -2.57
C ILE A 280 4.36 -11.45 -2.07
N ARG A 281 4.20 -11.02 -0.80
CA ARG A 281 5.09 -10.08 -0.07
C ARG A 281 5.45 -8.81 -0.86
N SER A 282 4.56 -8.38 -1.75
CA SER A 282 4.78 -7.26 -2.66
C SER A 282 3.97 -6.05 -2.20
N SER A 283 4.43 -4.85 -2.55
CA SER A 283 3.92 -3.60 -1.97
C SER A 283 3.67 -2.50 -2.99
N ASN A 284 2.83 -1.55 -2.60
CA ASN A 284 2.59 -0.31 -3.34
C ASN A 284 2.67 0.91 -2.41
N ASP A 285 3.62 1.79 -2.72
CA ASP A 285 3.81 3.11 -2.13
C ASP A 285 3.24 4.24 -3.03
N GLY A 286 2.91 3.95 -4.30
CA GLY A 286 2.50 4.94 -5.32
C GLY A 286 0.98 5.18 -5.42
N THR A 287 0.56 6.34 -5.95
CA THR A 287 -0.86 6.68 -6.15
C THR A 287 -1.46 5.90 -7.32
N ILE A 288 -2.61 5.25 -7.12
CA ILE A 288 -3.26 4.41 -8.14
C ILE A 288 -4.63 4.97 -8.51
N GLY A 289 -4.82 5.24 -9.80
CA GLY A 289 -6.06 5.75 -10.39
C GLY A 289 -6.34 7.23 -10.09
N TYR A 290 -7.52 7.69 -10.48
CA TYR A 290 -7.94 9.10 -10.45
C TYR A 290 -9.41 9.20 -9.98
N PRO A 291 -9.81 10.29 -9.28
CA PRO A 291 -11.20 10.47 -8.84
C PRO A 291 -12.25 10.25 -9.93
N HIS A 292 -13.34 9.58 -9.55
CA HIS A 292 -14.51 9.25 -10.40
C HIS A 292 -14.20 8.48 -11.70
N THR A 293 -12.98 7.95 -11.88
CA THR A 293 -12.51 7.41 -13.17
C THR A 293 -11.88 6.02 -13.01
N GLY A 294 -12.21 5.08 -13.89
CA GLY A 294 -11.70 3.70 -13.86
C GLY A 294 -12.52 2.75 -12.96
N TYR A 295 -12.50 1.47 -13.34
CA TYR A 295 -13.17 0.37 -12.66
C TYR A 295 -12.12 -0.67 -12.26
N ASN A 296 -12.36 -1.46 -11.20
CA ASN A 296 -11.44 -2.50 -10.76
C ASN A 296 -10.05 -1.92 -10.43
N VAL A 297 -10.02 -0.96 -9.50
CA VAL A 297 -8.80 -0.23 -9.13
C VAL A 297 -8.32 -0.69 -7.76
N GLY A 298 -7.09 -1.20 -7.67
CA GLY A 298 -6.56 -1.80 -6.44
C GLY A 298 -5.13 -1.41 -6.07
N GLY A 299 -4.81 -1.38 -4.78
CA GLY A 299 -3.43 -1.11 -4.34
C GLY A 299 -2.42 -2.19 -4.73
N ILE A 300 -2.83 -3.44 -4.91
CA ILE A 300 -1.96 -4.55 -5.34
C ILE A 300 -2.41 -5.13 -6.69
N ALA A 301 -3.69 -5.49 -6.84
CA ALA A 301 -4.25 -6.01 -8.08
C ALA A 301 -5.48 -5.21 -8.51
N GLY A 302 -5.63 -4.88 -9.80
CA GLY A 302 -6.90 -4.33 -10.29
C GLY A 302 -8.02 -5.35 -10.17
N ARG A 303 -7.81 -6.52 -10.79
CA ARG A 303 -8.70 -7.69 -10.67
C ARG A 303 -7.91 -8.98 -10.47
N GLN A 304 -8.43 -9.88 -9.65
CA GLN A 304 -7.75 -11.12 -9.26
C GLN A 304 -8.69 -12.32 -9.18
N SER A 305 -8.18 -13.49 -9.57
CA SER A 305 -8.73 -14.81 -9.22
C SER A 305 -7.65 -15.82 -8.79
N GLY A 306 -6.37 -15.45 -8.81
CA GLY A 306 -5.24 -16.25 -8.30
C GLY A 306 -5.06 -16.20 -6.78
N ILE A 307 -3.81 -16.16 -6.31
CA ILE A 307 -3.46 -15.94 -4.90
C ILE A 307 -2.85 -14.55 -4.70
N ILE A 308 -3.26 -13.84 -3.65
CA ILE A 308 -2.50 -12.74 -3.06
C ILE A 308 -2.21 -13.06 -1.60
N THR A 309 -0.95 -12.97 -1.17
CA THR A 309 -0.62 -13.18 0.25
C THR A 309 0.49 -12.28 0.79
N SER A 310 0.28 -11.74 2.00
CA SER A 310 1.22 -10.85 2.69
C SER A 310 1.60 -9.57 1.92
N CYS A 311 0.72 -9.10 1.02
CA CYS A 311 0.95 -7.89 0.23
C CYS A 311 0.42 -6.63 0.93
N VAL A 312 1.05 -5.48 0.69
CA VAL A 312 0.86 -4.25 1.47
C VAL A 312 0.63 -3.02 0.59
N ASN A 313 -0.51 -2.35 0.74
CA ASN A 313 -0.72 -1.03 0.14
C ASN A 313 -0.55 0.11 1.15
N ARG A 314 0.21 1.14 0.75
CA ARG A 314 0.43 2.40 1.46
C ARG A 314 0.06 3.62 0.60
N GLY A 315 -0.04 3.46 -0.72
CA GLY A 315 -0.43 4.52 -1.65
C GLY A 315 -1.93 4.83 -1.63
N SER A 316 -2.30 6.06 -2.02
CA SER A 316 -3.72 6.45 -2.17
C SER A 316 -4.33 5.80 -3.42
N ILE A 317 -5.51 5.20 -3.28
CA ILE A 317 -6.25 4.51 -4.33
C ILE A 317 -7.50 5.31 -4.66
N ARG A 318 -7.69 5.64 -5.94
CA ARG A 318 -8.77 6.53 -6.41
C ARG A 318 -9.42 5.93 -7.66
N GLY A 319 -10.75 5.82 -7.67
CA GLY A 319 -11.46 5.26 -8.83
C GLY A 319 -12.95 5.55 -8.86
N ARG A 320 -13.68 4.88 -9.77
CA ARG A 320 -15.15 5.00 -9.92
C ARG A 320 -15.90 3.88 -9.17
N LYS A 321 -15.78 2.63 -9.65
CA LYS A 321 -16.49 1.44 -9.17
C LYS A 321 -15.50 0.32 -8.86
N ASP A 322 -15.78 -0.45 -7.82
CA ASP A 322 -14.97 -1.60 -7.38
C ASP A 322 -13.52 -1.19 -7.10
N VAL A 323 -13.36 -0.34 -6.07
CA VAL A 323 -12.09 0.27 -5.68
C VAL A 323 -11.66 -0.30 -4.33
N GLY A 324 -10.45 -0.85 -4.22
CA GLY A 324 -10.00 -1.48 -2.99
C GLY A 324 -8.55 -1.25 -2.60
N GLY A 325 -8.27 -1.29 -1.30
CA GLY A 325 -6.92 -1.11 -0.77
C GLY A 325 -5.91 -2.14 -1.28
N VAL A 326 -6.35 -3.37 -1.59
CA VAL A 326 -5.50 -4.44 -2.11
C VAL A 326 -5.98 -4.91 -3.49
N VAL A 327 -7.28 -5.14 -3.65
CA VAL A 327 -7.89 -5.60 -4.91
C VAL A 327 -9.08 -4.73 -5.29
N GLY A 328 -9.20 -4.32 -6.55
CA GLY A 328 -10.45 -3.71 -7.04
C GLY A 328 -11.58 -4.73 -7.04
N GLN A 329 -11.47 -5.76 -7.88
CA GLN A 329 -12.43 -6.87 -7.96
C GLN A 329 -11.77 -8.24 -7.69
N MET A 330 -12.33 -8.99 -6.74
CA MET A 330 -12.01 -10.40 -6.52
C MET A 330 -13.03 -11.27 -7.27
N GLU A 331 -12.63 -11.82 -8.42
CA GLU A 331 -13.45 -12.76 -9.18
C GLU A 331 -13.42 -14.15 -8.52
N PRO A 332 -14.59 -14.79 -8.29
CA PRO A 332 -14.63 -16.17 -7.81
C PRO A 332 -13.91 -17.13 -8.77
N PHE A 333 -13.07 -18.00 -8.22
CA PHE A 333 -12.57 -19.16 -8.96
C PHE A 333 -13.69 -20.19 -9.10
N LEU A 334 -14.01 -20.56 -10.34
CA LEU A 334 -15.03 -21.54 -10.67
C LEU A 334 -14.38 -22.90 -10.98
N GLN A 335 -14.79 -23.93 -10.23
CA GLN A 335 -14.38 -25.31 -10.47
C GLN A 335 -15.60 -26.16 -10.88
N ILE A 336 -15.43 -26.92 -11.97
CA ILE A 336 -16.41 -27.89 -12.47
C ILE A 336 -16.37 -29.13 -11.56
N ASP A 337 -17.54 -29.73 -11.30
CA ASP A 337 -17.66 -30.91 -10.44
C ASP A 337 -17.31 -32.19 -11.23
N ASP A 338 -16.21 -32.86 -10.86
CA ASP A 338 -15.51 -33.90 -11.63
C ASP A 338 -16.26 -35.26 -11.71
N THR A 339 -17.49 -35.27 -12.24
CA THR A 339 -18.30 -36.49 -12.41
C THR A 339 -18.15 -37.12 -13.82
N GLU A 340 -17.86 -36.33 -14.85
CA GLU A 340 -17.43 -36.81 -16.18
C GLU A 340 -16.52 -35.76 -16.83
N SER A 341 -15.32 -36.13 -17.29
CA SER A 341 -14.35 -35.18 -17.86
C SER A 341 -14.50 -35.03 -19.38
N VAL A 342 -14.15 -33.86 -19.92
CA VAL A 342 -14.25 -33.58 -21.36
C VAL A 342 -13.48 -34.61 -22.21
N SER A 343 -12.26 -35.01 -21.80
CA SER A 343 -11.51 -36.06 -22.49
C SER A 343 -12.28 -37.39 -22.52
N THR A 344 -12.91 -37.78 -21.40
CA THR A 344 -13.74 -39.00 -21.31
C THR A 344 -14.96 -38.95 -22.25
N SER A 345 -15.53 -37.77 -22.49
CA SER A 345 -16.63 -37.61 -23.45
C SER A 345 -16.12 -37.61 -24.90
N VAL A 346 -14.96 -37.00 -25.17
CA VAL A 346 -14.32 -36.99 -26.51
C VAL A 346 -13.82 -38.38 -26.92
N ASP A 347 -13.30 -39.18 -25.99
CA ASP A 347 -13.03 -40.62 -26.19
C ASP A 347 -14.26 -41.37 -26.72
N GLN A 348 -15.40 -41.20 -26.04
CA GLN A 348 -16.67 -41.83 -26.44
C GLN A 348 -17.13 -41.37 -27.83
N LEU A 349 -16.90 -40.10 -28.18
CA LEU A 349 -17.19 -39.57 -29.52
C LEU A 349 -16.30 -40.19 -30.59
N HIS A 350 -14.99 -40.33 -30.34
CA HIS A 350 -14.06 -40.99 -31.24
C HIS A 350 -14.48 -42.46 -31.47
N ASP A 351 -14.73 -43.23 -30.41
CA ASP A 351 -15.20 -44.62 -30.48
C ASP A 351 -16.47 -44.74 -31.33
N MET A 352 -17.40 -43.81 -31.19
CA MET A 352 -18.66 -43.79 -31.94
C MET A 352 -18.48 -43.40 -33.42
N ILE A 353 -17.48 -42.59 -33.76
CA ILE A 353 -17.09 -42.29 -35.14
C ILE A 353 -16.44 -43.52 -35.80
N ASP A 354 -15.61 -44.28 -35.08
CA ASP A 354 -15.04 -45.53 -35.58
C ASP A 354 -16.10 -46.64 -35.78
N ASP A 355 -17.07 -46.79 -34.85
CA ASP A 355 -18.23 -47.69 -35.01
C ASP A 355 -19.02 -47.37 -36.31
N LEU A 356 -19.24 -46.07 -36.60
CA LEU A 356 -19.93 -45.62 -37.82
C LEU A 356 -19.09 -45.84 -39.09
N LEU A 357 -17.76 -45.67 -39.03
CA LEU A 357 -16.86 -45.99 -40.14
C LEU A 357 -16.92 -47.48 -40.50
N ASP A 358 -16.92 -48.38 -39.50
CA ASP A 358 -17.00 -49.83 -39.70
C ASP A 358 -18.34 -50.26 -40.34
N ASP A 359 -19.46 -49.64 -39.94
CA ASP A 359 -20.77 -49.86 -40.60
C ASP A 359 -20.85 -49.20 -42.00
N MET A 360 -20.06 -48.14 -42.27
CA MET A 360 -20.00 -47.46 -43.57
C MET A 360 -19.03 -48.06 -44.60
N ASP A 361 -18.09 -48.93 -44.24
CA ASP A 361 -17.22 -49.64 -45.19
C ASP A 361 -18.01 -50.55 -46.18
N SER A 362 -19.32 -50.71 -45.93
CA SER A 362 -20.30 -51.29 -46.84
C SER A 362 -20.83 -50.35 -47.97
N GLY A 363 -20.49 -49.06 -47.99
CA GLY A 363 -21.25 -48.03 -48.73
C GLY A 363 -20.48 -46.86 -49.40
N ASN A 364 -20.25 -46.98 -50.72
CA ASN A 364 -20.05 -45.89 -51.70
C ASN A 364 -18.95 -44.81 -51.45
N ALA A 365 -17.84 -44.94 -52.20
CA ALA A 365 -16.56 -44.22 -52.03
C ALA A 365 -16.51 -42.69 -52.30
N THR A 366 -17.63 -41.98 -52.34
CA THR A 366 -17.61 -40.49 -52.26
C THR A 366 -17.70 -40.01 -50.82
N LEU A 367 -18.35 -40.79 -49.94
CA LEU A 367 -18.63 -40.37 -48.56
C LEU A 367 -17.39 -40.39 -47.67
N GLY A 368 -16.38 -41.21 -48.01
CA GLY A 368 -15.17 -41.37 -47.22
C GLY A 368 -14.40 -40.07 -46.98
N SER A 369 -14.47 -39.06 -47.86
CA SER A 369 -13.70 -37.83 -47.67
C SER A 369 -14.21 -36.94 -46.53
N ASP A 370 -15.52 -36.78 -46.38
CA ASP A 370 -16.09 -36.00 -45.27
C ASP A 370 -15.95 -36.76 -43.95
N PHE A 371 -15.97 -38.09 -44.01
CA PHE A 371 -15.70 -38.97 -42.87
C PHE A 371 -14.24 -39.03 -42.43
N ASP A 372 -13.30 -39.07 -43.38
CA ASP A 372 -11.87 -38.89 -43.11
C ASP A 372 -11.65 -37.51 -42.47
N GLU A 373 -12.30 -36.44 -42.98
CA GLU A 373 -12.23 -35.09 -42.41
C GLU A 373 -12.79 -35.03 -40.97
N LEU A 374 -13.91 -35.70 -40.70
CA LEU A 374 -14.51 -35.79 -39.36
C LEU A 374 -13.59 -36.53 -38.38
N LYS A 375 -13.02 -37.67 -38.79
CA LYS A 375 -12.13 -38.45 -37.94
C LYS A 375 -10.85 -37.68 -37.61
N ASN A 376 -10.17 -37.10 -38.60
CA ASN A 376 -8.95 -36.32 -38.34
C ASN A 376 -9.22 -35.14 -37.37
N MET A 377 -10.44 -34.56 -37.39
CA MET A 377 -10.84 -33.51 -36.45
C MET A 377 -11.09 -34.06 -35.03
N ALA A 378 -11.73 -35.23 -34.93
CA ALA A 378 -11.94 -35.94 -33.66
C ALA A 378 -10.62 -36.36 -33.01
N ASP A 379 -9.73 -37.01 -33.78
CA ASP A 379 -8.39 -37.41 -33.36
C ASP A 379 -7.62 -36.19 -32.81
N SER A 380 -7.66 -35.05 -33.53
CA SER A 380 -6.99 -33.80 -33.11
C SER A 380 -7.59 -33.15 -31.86
N ALA A 381 -8.88 -33.35 -31.60
CA ALA A 381 -9.58 -32.86 -30.42
C ALA A 381 -9.28 -33.73 -29.18
N LEU A 382 -9.15 -35.04 -29.38
CA LEU A 382 -8.75 -36.00 -28.34
C LEU A 382 -7.31 -35.69 -27.88
N ASP A 383 -6.35 -35.58 -28.82
CA ASP A 383 -4.98 -35.12 -28.56
C ASP A 383 -4.96 -33.80 -27.76
N THR A 384 -5.83 -32.84 -28.12
CA THR A 384 -5.89 -31.52 -27.47
C THR A 384 -6.56 -31.55 -26.09
N SER A 385 -7.42 -32.53 -25.81
CA SER A 385 -8.07 -32.71 -24.51
C SER A 385 -7.18 -33.47 -23.52
N ASP A 386 -6.35 -34.39 -24.00
CA ASP A 386 -5.30 -35.03 -23.18
C ASP A 386 -4.17 -34.05 -22.86
N ASP A 387 -3.68 -33.27 -23.84
CA ASP A 387 -2.79 -32.11 -23.63
C ASP A 387 -3.33 -31.22 -22.49
N LEU A 388 -4.64 -30.92 -22.50
CA LEU A 388 -5.28 -30.02 -21.53
C LEU A 388 -5.36 -30.64 -20.12
N ALA A 389 -5.57 -31.94 -20.02
CA ALA A 389 -5.66 -32.65 -18.74
C ALA A 389 -4.29 -32.76 -18.05
N ASP A 390 -3.26 -33.23 -18.77
CA ASP A 390 -1.89 -33.38 -18.25
C ASP A 390 -1.33 -32.04 -17.76
N ASN A 391 -1.50 -30.96 -18.53
CA ASN A 391 -1.06 -29.61 -18.14
C ASN A 391 -1.79 -29.06 -16.88
N PHE A 392 -3.01 -29.54 -16.59
CA PHE A 392 -3.78 -29.11 -15.42
C PHE A 392 -3.42 -29.93 -14.17
N GLU A 393 -3.18 -31.24 -14.33
CA GLU A 393 -2.68 -32.10 -13.24
C GLU A 393 -1.26 -31.68 -12.80
N ASP A 394 -0.34 -31.42 -13.74
CA ASP A 394 1.02 -30.94 -13.42
C ASP A 394 1.01 -29.57 -12.73
N TYR A 395 0.10 -28.66 -13.12
CA TYR A 395 -0.09 -27.37 -12.44
C TYR A 395 -0.50 -27.53 -10.97
N ILE A 396 -1.50 -28.38 -10.69
CA ILE A 396 -1.99 -28.64 -9.33
C ILE A 396 -0.88 -29.30 -8.51
N ASN A 397 -0.33 -30.42 -9.01
CA ASN A 397 0.66 -31.20 -8.28
C ASN A 397 1.93 -30.39 -7.97
N THR A 398 2.49 -29.67 -8.96
CA THR A 398 3.74 -28.91 -8.77
C THR A 398 3.59 -27.78 -7.76
N ASN A 399 2.45 -27.07 -7.77
CA ASN A 399 2.20 -26.00 -6.80
C ASN A 399 1.88 -26.55 -5.41
N THR A 400 1.10 -27.63 -5.30
CA THR A 400 0.84 -28.27 -4.00
C THR A 400 2.13 -28.77 -3.35
N ASP A 401 2.99 -29.46 -4.10
CA ASP A 401 4.30 -29.90 -3.60
C ASP A 401 5.22 -28.72 -3.25
N THR A 402 5.18 -27.62 -3.99
CA THR A 402 6.03 -26.44 -3.72
C THR A 402 5.52 -25.65 -2.50
N ILE A 403 4.21 -25.60 -2.25
CA ILE A 403 3.62 -25.06 -1.01
C ILE A 403 4.00 -25.94 0.18
N ASN A 404 3.90 -27.27 0.06
CA ASN A 404 4.31 -28.20 1.12
C ASN A 404 5.81 -28.06 1.44
N LYS A 405 6.68 -28.07 0.42
CA LYS A 405 8.13 -27.83 0.56
C LYS A 405 8.48 -26.47 1.17
N LEU A 406 7.61 -25.45 1.05
CA LEU A 406 7.77 -24.16 1.72
C LEU A 406 7.47 -24.25 3.22
N GLY A 407 6.44 -25.00 3.60
CA GLY A 407 6.12 -25.31 5.00
C GLY A 407 7.23 -26.14 5.66
N ASP A 408 7.61 -27.26 5.04
CA ASP A 408 8.64 -28.17 5.56
C ASP A 408 9.97 -27.44 5.83
N ARG A 409 10.37 -26.49 4.96
CA ARG A 409 11.59 -25.67 5.13
C ARG A 409 11.47 -24.63 6.24
N ALA A 410 10.28 -24.08 6.47
CA ALA A 410 10.05 -23.16 7.58
C ALA A 410 10.17 -23.90 8.92
N ASP A 411 9.59 -25.10 9.02
CA ASP A 411 9.67 -25.96 10.19
C ASP A 411 11.11 -26.46 10.43
N ASP A 412 11.79 -27.03 9.43
CA ASP A 412 13.18 -27.52 9.56
C ASP A 412 14.15 -26.40 9.99
N VAL A 413 14.02 -25.17 9.45
CA VAL A 413 14.86 -24.03 9.89
C VAL A 413 14.51 -23.61 11.33
N THR A 414 13.24 -23.65 11.69
CA THR A 414 12.78 -23.31 13.06
C THR A 414 13.31 -24.31 14.09
N ASP A 415 13.33 -25.61 13.77
CA ASP A 415 13.87 -26.66 14.63
C ASP A 415 15.40 -26.59 14.82
N MET A 416 16.15 -26.00 13.87
CA MET A 416 17.60 -25.82 13.97
C MET A 416 18.04 -24.59 14.78
N MET A 417 17.20 -23.56 14.88
CA MET A 417 17.55 -22.28 15.52
C MET A 417 17.84 -22.37 17.05
N PRO A 418 17.13 -23.19 17.86
CA PRO A 418 17.40 -23.32 19.30
C PRO A 418 18.84 -23.75 19.62
N GLU A 419 19.41 -24.73 18.89
CA GLU A 419 20.80 -25.17 19.14
C GLU A 419 21.82 -24.08 18.75
N VAL A 420 21.50 -23.20 17.79
CA VAL A 420 22.32 -22.03 17.48
C VAL A 420 22.31 -21.04 18.65
N VAL A 421 21.13 -20.66 19.14
CA VAL A 421 20.97 -19.70 20.25
C VAL A 421 21.64 -20.22 21.54
N ASP A 422 21.42 -21.48 21.91
CA ASP A 422 22.07 -22.12 23.06
C ASP A 422 23.60 -22.04 22.99
N ASN A 423 24.19 -22.34 21.82
CA ASN A 423 25.64 -22.30 21.65
C ASN A 423 26.22 -20.89 21.61
N VAL A 424 25.45 -19.90 21.13
CA VAL A 424 25.82 -18.47 21.16
C VAL A 424 25.85 -17.97 22.61
N THR A 425 24.78 -18.15 23.36
CA THR A 425 24.69 -17.72 24.78
C THR A 425 25.75 -18.42 25.62
N ALA A 426 25.94 -19.73 25.43
CA ALA A 426 27.01 -20.49 26.10
C ALA A 426 28.44 -20.12 25.67
N ALA A 427 28.62 -19.41 24.54
CA ALA A 427 29.92 -18.82 24.19
C ALA A 427 30.15 -17.50 24.94
N ALA A 428 29.11 -16.65 25.02
CA ALA A 428 29.19 -15.35 25.68
C ALA A 428 29.54 -15.48 27.18
N ASP A 429 28.82 -16.33 27.90
CA ASP A 429 29.06 -16.67 29.32
C ASP A 429 30.53 -17.08 29.58
N LYS A 430 31.08 -17.92 28.69
CA LYS A 430 32.46 -18.43 28.83
C LYS A 430 33.51 -17.38 28.54
N ALA A 431 33.25 -16.48 27.58
CA ALA A 431 34.17 -15.42 27.20
C ALA A 431 34.27 -14.33 28.27
N ASP A 432 33.18 -13.97 28.95
CA ASP A 432 33.24 -13.15 30.17
C ASP A 432 34.11 -13.83 31.25
N GLY A 433 33.96 -15.15 31.38
CA GLY A 433 34.83 -15.98 32.21
C GLY A 433 36.33 -15.95 31.84
N VAL A 434 36.70 -15.60 30.61
CA VAL A 434 38.11 -15.34 30.22
C VAL A 434 38.57 -14.00 30.78
N SER A 435 37.73 -12.96 30.69
CA SER A 435 38.00 -11.61 31.16
C SER A 435 38.36 -11.59 32.67
N ASP A 436 37.66 -12.40 33.47
CA ASP A 436 37.99 -12.65 34.89
C ASP A 436 39.36 -13.35 35.07
N ALA A 437 39.58 -14.46 34.37
CA ALA A 437 40.79 -15.27 34.55
C ALA A 437 42.08 -14.56 34.09
N LEU A 438 41.97 -13.62 33.15
CA LEU A 438 43.04 -12.69 32.79
C LEU A 438 43.36 -11.70 33.93
N GLY A 439 42.37 -11.32 34.74
CA GLY A 439 42.56 -10.53 35.96
C GLY A 439 43.34 -11.31 37.02
N ASP A 440 42.87 -12.53 37.36
CA ASP A 440 43.54 -13.44 38.31
C ASP A 440 45.00 -13.73 37.92
N MET A 441 45.27 -13.88 36.61
CA MET A 441 46.63 -14.03 36.10
C MET A 441 47.49 -12.78 36.32
N SER A 442 46.97 -11.59 36.01
CA SER A 442 47.69 -10.32 36.16
C SER A 442 48.10 -10.06 37.62
N ASP A 443 47.17 -10.30 38.56
CA ASP A 443 47.45 -10.18 40.00
C ASP A 443 48.52 -11.18 40.47
N ALA A 444 48.47 -12.44 40.00
CA ALA A 444 49.49 -13.44 40.32
C ALA A 444 50.90 -13.07 39.78
N VAL A 445 50.96 -12.40 38.63
CA VAL A 445 52.22 -11.97 37.99
C VAL A 445 52.82 -10.73 38.68
N SER A 446 51.98 -9.84 39.21
CA SER A 446 52.37 -8.53 39.78
C SER A 446 53.49 -8.59 40.85
N GLY A 447 53.63 -9.71 41.56
CA GLY A 447 54.63 -9.91 42.61
C GLY A 447 55.99 -10.46 42.15
N ILE A 448 56.17 -10.84 40.89
CA ILE A 448 57.31 -11.66 40.45
C ILE A 448 58.45 -10.81 39.88
N THR A 449 59.52 -10.64 40.66
CA THR A 449 60.68 -9.82 40.25
C THR A 449 61.78 -10.58 39.48
N ASP A 450 61.79 -11.91 39.55
CA ASP A 450 62.98 -12.74 39.27
C ASP A 450 63.18 -13.14 37.79
N PHE A 451 62.27 -12.76 36.89
CA PHE A 451 62.39 -13.05 35.46
C PHE A 451 63.63 -12.42 34.81
N SER A 452 64.23 -13.10 33.83
CA SER A 452 65.34 -12.55 33.03
C SER A 452 64.89 -11.36 32.17
N ASP A 453 65.79 -10.43 31.85
CA ASP A 453 65.45 -9.26 31.00
C ASP A 453 64.89 -9.64 29.61
N ALA A 454 65.23 -10.84 29.13
CA ALA A 454 64.71 -11.39 27.87
C ALA A 454 63.32 -12.02 28.03
N ASP A 455 63.07 -12.75 29.13
CA ASP A 455 61.73 -13.31 29.42
C ASP A 455 60.75 -12.19 29.80
N LYS A 456 61.17 -11.18 30.58
CA LYS A 456 60.35 -10.00 30.91
C LYS A 456 59.80 -9.33 29.65
N LYS A 457 60.68 -9.01 28.70
CA LYS A 457 60.27 -8.40 27.43
C LYS A 457 59.25 -9.25 26.66
N LEU A 458 59.38 -10.58 26.70
CA LEU A 458 58.42 -11.48 26.04
C LEU A 458 57.08 -11.56 26.78
N LEU A 459 57.08 -11.47 28.12
CA LEU A 459 55.86 -11.36 28.93
C LEU A 459 55.16 -10.01 28.69
N ASP A 460 55.91 -8.91 28.68
CA ASP A 460 55.40 -7.56 28.38
C ASP A 460 54.77 -7.51 26.96
N GLU A 461 55.44 -8.12 25.96
CA GLU A 461 54.95 -8.21 24.57
C GLU A 461 53.78 -9.20 24.39
N ALA A 462 53.61 -10.17 25.27
CA ALA A 462 52.45 -11.05 25.29
C ALA A 462 51.25 -10.41 26.01
N GLN A 463 51.48 -9.76 27.15
CA GLN A 463 50.44 -9.09 27.94
C GLN A 463 49.83 -7.92 27.14
N GLY A 464 50.66 -7.07 26.54
CA GLY A 464 50.17 -5.95 25.72
C GLY A 464 49.40 -6.36 24.45
N LYS A 465 49.47 -7.62 24.02
CA LYS A 465 48.56 -8.19 23.02
C LYS A 465 47.29 -8.72 23.65
N ILE A 466 47.39 -9.47 24.75
CA ILE A 466 46.23 -9.97 25.49
C ILE A 466 45.30 -8.81 25.86
N ASP A 467 45.84 -7.72 26.40
CA ASP A 467 45.07 -6.52 26.77
C ASP A 467 44.34 -5.91 25.55
N ALA A 468 45.03 -5.82 24.41
CA ALA A 468 44.52 -5.19 23.20
C ALA A 468 43.51 -6.05 22.40
N GLU A 469 43.59 -7.38 22.49
CA GLU A 469 42.58 -8.30 21.92
C GLU A 469 41.45 -8.58 22.91
N ARG A 470 41.70 -8.46 24.23
CA ARG A 470 40.66 -8.51 25.27
C ARG A 470 39.65 -7.39 25.10
N GLU A 471 40.09 -6.14 24.95
CA GLU A 471 39.20 -4.98 24.80
C GLU A 471 38.22 -5.16 23.63
N LYS A 472 38.67 -5.74 22.51
CA LYS A 472 37.82 -6.12 21.38
C LYS A 472 36.93 -7.32 21.68
N SER A 473 37.46 -8.34 22.35
CA SER A 473 36.71 -9.54 22.72
C SER A 473 35.55 -9.18 23.66
N ASP A 474 35.79 -8.32 24.64
CA ASP A 474 34.77 -7.79 25.57
C ASP A 474 33.73 -6.94 24.80
N GLU A 475 34.14 -6.12 23.82
CA GLU A 475 33.24 -5.37 22.92
C GLU A 475 32.34 -6.30 22.06
N GLN A 476 32.91 -7.35 21.46
CA GLN A 476 32.13 -8.33 20.70
C GLN A 476 31.21 -9.16 21.61
N ASN A 477 31.68 -9.50 22.82
CA ASN A 477 30.87 -10.25 23.78
C ASN A 477 29.63 -9.47 24.19
N LYS A 478 29.77 -8.16 24.41
CA LYS A 478 28.65 -7.26 24.69
C LYS A 478 27.61 -7.32 23.57
N ILE A 479 28.03 -7.13 22.31
CA ILE A 479 27.14 -7.21 21.13
C ILE A 479 26.40 -8.56 21.14
N ILE A 480 27.13 -9.67 21.26
CA ILE A 480 26.53 -11.01 21.25
C ILE A 480 25.52 -11.18 22.39
N SER A 481 25.86 -10.76 23.61
CA SER A 481 24.98 -10.91 24.79
C SER A 481 23.71 -10.07 24.73
N GLU A 482 23.78 -8.84 24.20
CA GLU A 482 22.61 -7.95 24.09
C GLU A 482 21.65 -8.47 23.02
N ASN A 483 22.18 -8.85 21.85
CA ASN A 483 21.37 -9.37 20.74
C ASN A 483 20.81 -10.77 21.05
N ALA A 484 21.54 -11.62 21.78
CA ALA A 484 21.04 -12.94 22.17
C ALA A 484 19.94 -12.86 23.24
N ALA A 485 20.03 -11.93 24.20
CA ALA A 485 18.98 -11.69 25.18
C ALA A 485 17.72 -11.08 24.52
N ASP A 486 17.91 -10.21 23.54
CA ASP A 486 16.81 -9.68 22.73
C ASP A 486 16.10 -10.80 21.94
N ILE A 487 16.85 -11.66 21.23
CA ILE A 487 16.32 -12.86 20.55
C ILE A 487 15.54 -13.78 21.50
N ASP A 488 16.08 -14.07 22.70
CA ASP A 488 15.43 -14.91 23.71
C ASP A 488 14.07 -14.32 24.14
N SER A 489 14.02 -13.00 24.39
CA SER A 489 12.79 -12.28 24.78
C SER A 489 11.74 -12.16 23.66
N ILE A 490 12.17 -12.28 22.40
CA ILE A 490 11.30 -12.28 21.21
C ILE A 490 10.70 -13.68 20.99
N LEU A 491 11.53 -14.73 21.12
CA LEU A 491 11.13 -16.11 20.82
C LEU A 491 10.49 -16.85 22.00
N PHE A 492 10.67 -16.40 23.24
CA PHE A 492 10.17 -17.10 24.44
C PHE A 492 9.52 -16.16 25.47
N ASN A 493 8.57 -16.70 26.23
CA ASN A 493 7.95 -16.04 27.37
C ASN A 493 8.80 -16.24 28.65
N GLU A 494 8.53 -15.48 29.73
CA GLU A 494 9.25 -15.60 31.03
C GLU A 494 9.23 -17.01 31.67
N ASP A 495 8.36 -17.92 31.21
CA ASP A 495 8.29 -19.31 31.66
C ASP A 495 9.03 -20.33 30.76
N GLY A 496 9.65 -19.86 29.67
CA GLY A 496 10.35 -20.68 28.67
C GLY A 496 9.43 -21.34 27.64
N SER A 497 8.16 -20.96 27.54
CA SER A 497 7.29 -21.38 26.43
C SER A 497 7.56 -20.55 25.16
N PRO A 498 7.49 -21.14 23.96
CA PRO A 498 7.62 -20.40 22.70
C PRO A 498 6.57 -19.29 22.56
N ARG A 499 6.99 -18.17 21.97
CA ARG A 499 6.21 -16.96 21.71
C ARG A 499 6.16 -16.71 20.20
N VAL A 500 5.06 -16.14 19.71
CA VAL A 500 4.97 -15.62 18.34
C VAL A 500 5.49 -14.17 18.32
N PRO A 501 6.56 -13.84 17.56
CA PRO A 501 7.09 -12.47 17.46
C PRO A 501 6.18 -11.50 16.71
N THR A 502 6.25 -10.20 17.03
CA THR A 502 5.64 -9.12 16.23
C THR A 502 6.46 -8.76 14.99
N ASP A 503 5.93 -7.99 14.03
CA ASP A 503 6.64 -7.67 12.78
C ASP A 503 7.91 -6.83 13.00
N GLU A 504 7.88 -5.83 13.89
CA GLU A 504 9.09 -5.10 14.29
C GLU A 504 10.11 -6.03 14.94
N GLU A 505 9.66 -6.95 15.80
CA GLU A 505 10.51 -7.96 16.44
C GLU A 505 11.10 -8.97 15.43
N ARG A 506 10.39 -9.32 14.35
CA ARG A 506 10.88 -10.23 13.30
C ARG A 506 11.95 -9.58 12.44
N SER A 507 11.77 -8.31 12.07
CA SER A 507 12.80 -7.56 11.36
C SER A 507 14.05 -7.45 12.24
N LYS A 508 13.86 -7.10 13.52
CA LYS A 508 14.92 -7.03 14.51
C LYS A 508 15.65 -8.37 14.71
N LEU A 509 14.93 -9.49 14.82
CA LEU A 509 15.50 -10.84 14.96
C LEU A 509 16.53 -11.17 13.87
N GLY A 510 16.27 -10.71 12.64
CA GLY A 510 17.19 -10.89 11.50
C GLY A 510 18.47 -10.05 11.63
N ASP A 511 18.33 -8.78 12.02
CA ASP A 511 19.46 -7.87 12.25
C ASP A 511 20.30 -8.32 13.46
N ASP A 512 19.65 -8.70 14.56
CA ASP A 512 20.26 -9.20 15.79
C ASP A 512 21.10 -10.47 15.51
N MET A 513 20.56 -11.40 14.71
CA MET A 513 21.29 -12.59 14.26
C MET A 513 22.48 -12.24 13.34
N SER A 514 22.34 -11.23 12.47
CA SER A 514 23.44 -10.73 11.62
C SER A 514 24.55 -10.09 12.46
N ALA A 515 24.19 -9.38 13.53
CA ALA A 515 25.11 -8.78 14.49
C ALA A 515 25.89 -9.85 15.27
N ILE A 516 25.20 -10.87 15.81
CA ILE A 516 25.81 -12.02 16.49
C ILE A 516 26.80 -12.74 15.58
N ALA A 517 26.39 -13.13 14.37
CA ALA A 517 27.25 -13.87 13.45
C ALA A 517 28.47 -13.03 13.01
N SER A 518 28.30 -11.71 12.86
CA SER A 518 29.41 -10.79 12.55
C SER A 518 30.38 -10.63 13.72
N ALA A 519 29.87 -10.46 14.94
CA ALA A 519 30.67 -10.26 16.15
C ALA A 519 31.42 -11.54 16.54
N GLY A 520 30.78 -12.71 16.46
CA GLY A 520 31.40 -14.01 16.77
C GLY A 520 32.61 -14.33 15.89
N ILE A 521 32.60 -13.92 14.61
CA ILE A 521 33.74 -14.07 13.69
C ILE A 521 34.93 -13.18 14.08
N GLU A 522 34.70 -12.00 14.69
CA GLU A 522 35.78 -11.14 15.17
C GLU A 522 36.25 -11.54 16.59
N GLN A 523 35.35 -12.06 17.42
CA GLN A 523 35.65 -12.63 18.71
C GLN A 523 36.51 -13.91 18.61
N GLU A 524 36.20 -14.81 17.67
CA GLU A 524 36.98 -16.04 17.43
C GLU A 524 38.47 -15.73 17.22
N LYS A 525 38.78 -14.72 16.40
CA LYS A 525 40.15 -14.25 16.14
C LYS A 525 40.82 -13.74 17.42
N SER A 526 40.09 -12.96 18.20
CA SER A 526 40.57 -12.34 19.45
C SER A 526 40.92 -13.42 20.47
N LEU A 527 40.03 -14.40 20.68
CA LEU A 527 40.24 -15.54 21.57
C LEU A 527 41.39 -16.45 21.11
N ILE A 528 41.55 -16.68 19.79
CA ILE A 528 42.70 -17.43 19.25
C ILE A 528 44.03 -16.75 19.61
N ILE A 529 44.13 -15.43 19.47
CA ILE A 529 45.36 -14.67 19.80
C ILE A 529 45.65 -14.70 21.31
N ILE A 530 44.60 -14.56 22.13
CA ILE A 530 44.68 -14.66 23.60
C ILE A 530 45.18 -16.06 24.01
N SER A 531 44.59 -17.13 23.46
CA SER A 531 44.99 -18.52 23.74
C SER A 531 46.44 -18.82 23.34
N GLU A 532 46.92 -18.28 22.21
CA GLU A 532 48.34 -18.37 21.81
C GLU A 532 49.26 -17.65 22.83
N GLN A 533 48.93 -16.41 23.20
CA GLN A 533 49.77 -15.63 24.12
C GLN A 533 49.80 -16.24 25.53
N LEU A 534 48.68 -16.77 26.02
CA LEU A 534 48.61 -17.48 27.30
C LEU A 534 49.46 -18.76 27.30
N GLY A 535 49.49 -19.50 26.18
CA GLY A 535 50.42 -20.63 26.00
C GLY A 535 51.90 -20.21 26.08
N ASN A 536 52.24 -19.10 25.42
CA ASN A 536 53.60 -18.52 25.48
C ASN A 536 53.99 -18.10 26.91
N MET A 537 53.06 -17.51 27.67
CA MET A 537 53.27 -17.16 29.08
C MET A 537 53.45 -18.43 29.94
N GLU A 538 52.61 -19.45 29.77
CA GLU A 538 52.71 -20.71 30.51
C GLU A 538 54.09 -21.38 30.31
N GLU A 539 54.64 -21.38 29.08
CA GLU A 539 55.99 -21.84 28.79
C GLU A 539 57.10 -20.98 29.45
N ILE A 540 56.91 -19.67 29.58
CA ILE A 540 57.86 -18.80 30.27
C ILE A 540 57.84 -19.07 31.78
N TYR A 541 56.67 -19.12 32.40
CA TYR A 541 56.51 -19.35 33.84
C TYR A 541 57.09 -20.71 34.28
N LYS A 542 56.89 -21.77 33.48
CA LYS A 542 57.48 -23.12 33.69
C LYS A 542 59.01 -23.16 33.79
N LYS A 543 59.74 -22.12 33.34
CA LYS A 543 61.21 -22.03 33.46
C LYS A 543 61.68 -21.71 34.88
N TYR A 544 60.79 -21.17 35.73
CA TYR A 544 61.11 -20.63 37.05
C TYR A 544 60.55 -21.54 38.16
N VAL A 545 61.23 -21.58 39.30
CA VAL A 545 60.95 -22.51 40.41
C VAL A 545 60.54 -21.76 41.70
N THR A 546 60.05 -20.54 41.55
CA THR A 546 59.47 -19.75 42.65
C THR A 546 57.98 -20.07 42.78
N GLU A 547 57.44 -19.97 44.00
CA GLU A 547 56.03 -20.28 44.31
C GLU A 547 55.09 -19.42 43.44
N GLY A 548 55.28 -18.09 43.43
CA GLY A 548 54.51 -17.18 42.58
C GLY A 548 54.63 -17.42 41.07
N ALA A 549 55.79 -17.89 40.56
CA ALA A 549 55.88 -18.23 39.13
C ALA A 549 55.16 -19.54 38.78
N LYS A 550 55.10 -20.50 39.72
CA LYS A 550 54.24 -21.67 39.56
C LYS A 550 52.77 -21.25 39.57
N ASP A 551 52.38 -20.37 40.48
CA ASP A 551 50.99 -19.94 40.64
C ASP A 551 50.51 -19.10 39.45
N ALA A 552 51.34 -18.17 38.94
CA ALA A 552 51.08 -17.48 37.67
C ALA A 552 51.02 -18.43 36.45
N GLY A 553 51.83 -19.51 36.45
CA GLY A 553 51.76 -20.58 35.47
C GLY A 553 50.47 -21.38 35.51
N ASP A 554 49.98 -21.70 36.71
CA ASP A 554 48.70 -22.37 36.90
C ASP A 554 47.51 -21.44 36.53
N SER A 555 47.56 -20.14 36.86
CA SER A 555 46.55 -19.14 36.45
C SER A 555 46.52 -18.93 34.93
N ALA A 556 47.67 -18.76 34.28
CA ALA A 556 47.74 -18.59 32.81
C ALA A 556 47.15 -19.79 32.07
N LYS A 557 47.35 -20.99 32.62
CA LYS A 557 46.78 -22.24 32.10
C LYS A 557 45.26 -22.34 32.31
N GLU A 558 44.75 -21.89 33.45
CA GLU A 558 43.30 -21.84 33.72
C GLU A 558 42.61 -20.83 32.79
N ALA A 559 43.19 -19.64 32.62
CA ALA A 559 42.73 -18.65 31.65
C ALA A 559 42.75 -19.20 30.21
N LYS A 560 43.83 -19.90 29.82
CA LYS A 560 43.92 -20.54 28.50
C LYS A 560 42.82 -21.58 28.33
N LYS A 561 42.56 -22.41 29.34
CA LYS A 561 41.49 -23.40 29.31
C LYS A 561 40.12 -22.74 29.09
N ARG A 562 39.79 -21.67 29.81
CA ARG A 562 38.53 -20.94 29.58
C ARG A 562 38.45 -20.35 28.17
N THR A 563 39.57 -19.86 27.65
CA THR A 563 39.66 -19.34 26.26
C THR A 563 39.40 -20.45 25.24
N ASP A 564 39.98 -21.64 25.46
CA ASP A 564 39.75 -22.83 24.62
C ASP A 564 38.30 -23.35 24.75
N ASP A 565 37.72 -23.36 25.96
CA ASP A 565 36.33 -23.77 26.21
C ASP A 565 35.30 -22.81 25.58
N ALA A 566 35.60 -21.51 25.51
CA ALA A 566 34.77 -20.49 24.86
C ALA A 566 34.82 -20.63 23.33
N LEU A 567 36.02 -20.84 22.78
CA LEU A 567 36.24 -21.07 21.35
C LEU A 567 35.47 -22.31 20.85
N ASP A 568 35.38 -23.37 21.65
CA ASP A 568 34.59 -24.58 21.36
C ASP A 568 33.07 -24.32 21.27
N SER A 569 32.50 -23.39 22.06
CA SER A 569 31.08 -23.00 21.90
C SER A 569 30.87 -22.08 20.69
N LEU A 570 31.75 -21.10 20.47
CA LEU A 570 31.73 -20.26 19.27
C LEU A 570 31.77 -21.08 17.98
N GLN A 571 32.61 -22.11 17.93
CA GLN A 571 32.70 -22.99 16.76
C GLN A 571 31.46 -23.88 16.59
N LYS A 572 30.74 -24.23 17.66
CA LYS A 572 29.44 -24.93 17.56
C LYS A 572 28.33 -24.01 17.05
N ALA A 573 28.26 -22.78 17.55
CA ALA A 573 27.34 -21.77 17.01
C ALA A 573 27.60 -21.52 15.51
N GLN A 574 28.87 -21.33 15.12
CA GLN A 574 29.26 -21.21 13.69
C GLN A 574 28.90 -22.46 12.87
N ASN A 575 29.02 -23.67 13.43
CA ASN A 575 28.65 -24.90 12.74
C ASN A 575 27.13 -25.01 12.56
N GLY A 576 26.31 -24.79 13.59
CA GLY A 576 24.84 -24.82 13.46
C GLY A 576 24.32 -23.80 12.43
N VAL A 577 24.89 -22.58 12.44
CA VAL A 577 24.67 -21.59 11.36
C VAL A 577 25.09 -22.13 9.99
N SER A 578 26.24 -22.80 9.89
CA SER A 578 26.71 -23.42 8.64
C SER A 578 25.87 -24.63 8.21
N ASP A 579 25.22 -25.33 9.13
CA ASP A 579 24.36 -26.49 8.86
C ASP A 579 22.99 -26.00 8.35
N ILE A 580 22.42 -24.93 8.93
CA ILE A 580 21.27 -24.19 8.37
C ILE A 580 21.58 -23.71 6.94
N VAL A 581 22.75 -23.08 6.73
CA VAL A 581 23.22 -22.68 5.38
C VAL A 581 23.37 -23.88 4.45
N THR A 582 23.82 -25.02 4.94
CA THR A 582 24.00 -26.23 4.12
C THR A 582 22.67 -26.87 3.76
N TYR A 583 21.70 -26.91 4.69
CA TYR A 583 20.32 -27.32 4.43
C TYR A 583 19.67 -26.43 3.36
N LEU A 584 19.75 -25.11 3.53
CA LEU A 584 19.14 -24.14 2.60
C LEU A 584 19.76 -24.19 1.20
N ASN A 585 21.09 -24.38 1.08
CA ASN A 585 21.75 -24.54 -0.23
C ASN A 585 21.67 -25.96 -0.82
N ALA A 586 21.25 -26.96 -0.04
CA ALA A 586 20.99 -28.33 -0.51
C ALA A 586 19.50 -28.57 -0.80
N SER A 587 18.64 -27.61 -0.46
CA SER A 587 17.21 -27.61 -0.76
C SER A 587 16.99 -27.26 -2.24
N GLU A 588 16.13 -28.01 -2.92
CA GLU A 588 15.80 -27.80 -4.34
C GLU A 588 15.21 -26.40 -4.60
N ASP A 589 15.42 -25.82 -5.78
CA ASP A 589 14.76 -24.57 -6.16
C ASP A 589 13.23 -24.72 -6.16
N LEU A 590 12.54 -23.73 -5.60
CA LEU A 590 11.07 -23.72 -5.47
C LEU A 590 10.43 -23.24 -6.78
N LYS A 591 10.18 -24.17 -7.70
CA LYS A 591 9.50 -23.90 -8.96
C LYS A 591 7.97 -23.99 -8.80
N MET A 592 7.33 -22.86 -8.51
CA MET A 592 5.89 -22.71 -8.75
C MET A 592 5.63 -22.51 -10.25
N VAL A 593 4.53 -23.06 -10.74
CA VAL A 593 4.11 -22.99 -12.15
C VAL A 593 2.74 -22.32 -12.18
N GLY A 594 2.60 -21.20 -12.89
CA GLY A 594 1.32 -20.51 -13.03
C GLY A 594 0.30 -21.27 -13.89
N ILE A 595 -0.94 -20.77 -13.95
CA ILE A 595 -1.91 -21.27 -14.94
C ILE A 595 -1.42 -20.82 -16.32
N SER A 596 -0.91 -21.74 -17.11
CA SER A 596 -0.35 -21.43 -18.42
C SER A 596 -1.44 -20.98 -19.38
N ARG A 597 -1.11 -19.96 -20.18
CA ARG A 597 -1.86 -19.57 -21.37
C ARG A 597 -2.11 -20.76 -22.32
N THR A 598 -1.25 -21.79 -22.32
CA THR A 598 -1.47 -23.05 -23.06
C THR A 598 -2.84 -23.69 -22.74
N ILE A 599 -3.35 -23.52 -21.51
CA ILE A 599 -4.66 -24.03 -21.08
C ILE A 599 -5.80 -23.21 -21.72
N GLU A 600 -5.62 -21.89 -21.86
CA GLU A 600 -6.58 -21.00 -22.54
C GLU A 600 -6.56 -21.20 -24.07
N ASP A 601 -5.37 -21.13 -24.70
CA ASP A 601 -5.18 -21.38 -26.13
C ASP A 601 -5.56 -22.83 -26.53
N GLY A 602 -5.50 -23.78 -25.59
CA GLY A 602 -5.92 -25.18 -25.75
C GLY A 602 -7.44 -25.36 -25.75
N GLN A 603 -8.17 -24.62 -24.90
CA GLN A 603 -9.64 -24.59 -24.91
C GLN A 603 -10.18 -23.97 -26.20
N ASP A 604 -9.58 -22.86 -26.68
CA ASP A 604 -9.93 -22.25 -27.97
C ASP A 604 -9.67 -23.19 -29.16
N ARG A 605 -8.56 -23.96 -29.14
CA ARG A 605 -8.27 -25.00 -30.13
C ARG A 605 -9.33 -26.10 -30.14
N LEU A 606 -9.65 -26.65 -28.97
CA LEU A 606 -10.64 -27.72 -28.80
C LEU A 606 -12.02 -27.30 -29.31
N LYS A 607 -12.44 -26.07 -28.99
CA LYS A 607 -13.67 -25.47 -29.51
C LYS A 607 -13.64 -25.33 -31.04
N SER A 608 -12.57 -24.78 -31.61
CA SER A 608 -12.44 -24.63 -33.07
C SER A 608 -12.41 -25.96 -33.82
N GLN A 609 -12.00 -27.06 -33.19
CA GLN A 609 -12.07 -28.41 -33.75
C GLN A 609 -13.52 -28.93 -33.73
N MET A 610 -14.24 -28.75 -32.62
CA MET A 610 -15.66 -29.12 -32.49
C MET A 610 -16.57 -28.34 -33.47
N ASP A 611 -16.30 -27.04 -33.68
CA ASP A 611 -16.97 -26.25 -34.73
C ASP A 611 -16.76 -26.86 -36.12
N GLY A 612 -15.53 -27.31 -36.42
CA GLY A 612 -15.22 -28.06 -37.63
C GLY A 612 -15.99 -29.38 -37.77
N MET A 613 -16.14 -30.13 -36.66
CA MET A 613 -16.92 -31.38 -36.64
C MET A 613 -18.41 -31.12 -36.88
N SER A 614 -18.95 -30.05 -36.31
CA SER A 614 -20.34 -29.61 -36.50
C SER A 614 -20.62 -29.21 -37.96
N ASP A 615 -19.72 -28.46 -38.59
CA ASP A 615 -19.80 -28.08 -40.02
C ASP A 615 -19.70 -29.29 -40.98
N ILE A 616 -18.98 -30.36 -40.59
CA ILE A 616 -18.93 -31.62 -41.33
C ILE A 616 -20.25 -32.39 -41.16
N MET A 617 -20.76 -32.49 -39.93
CA MET A 617 -22.04 -33.14 -39.65
C MET A 617 -23.23 -32.44 -40.32
N GLY A 618 -23.22 -31.10 -40.40
CA GLY A 618 -24.21 -30.33 -41.15
C GLY A 618 -24.28 -30.72 -42.63
N ARG A 619 -23.11 -30.85 -43.28
CA ARG A 619 -23.01 -31.35 -44.68
C ARG A 619 -23.59 -32.76 -44.82
N MET A 620 -23.27 -33.66 -43.88
CA MET A 620 -23.74 -35.05 -43.90
C MET A 620 -25.25 -35.17 -43.62
N ALA A 621 -25.80 -34.33 -42.75
CA ALA A 621 -27.22 -34.32 -42.41
C ALA A 621 -28.10 -33.88 -43.60
N ASP A 622 -27.64 -32.96 -44.45
CA ASP A 622 -28.34 -32.55 -45.67
C ASP A 622 -28.42 -33.70 -46.72
N ASP A 623 -27.43 -34.60 -46.75
CA ASP A 623 -27.40 -35.78 -47.65
C ASP A 623 -28.09 -37.04 -47.06
N ALA A 624 -28.67 -36.94 -45.86
CA ALA A 624 -29.19 -38.07 -45.06
C ALA A 624 -30.36 -38.87 -45.70
N GLU A 625 -31.07 -38.31 -46.69
CA GLU A 625 -32.07 -39.07 -47.48
C GLU A 625 -31.44 -40.25 -48.26
N SER A 626 -30.12 -40.30 -48.40
CA SER A 626 -29.40 -41.30 -49.19
C SER A 626 -28.86 -42.51 -48.40
N TYR A 627 -28.82 -42.45 -47.05
CA TYR A 627 -28.08 -43.42 -46.23
C TYR A 627 -28.89 -44.63 -45.75
N PRO A 628 -28.23 -45.78 -45.45
CA PRO A 628 -28.84 -46.89 -44.69
C PRO A 628 -29.42 -46.42 -43.35
N THR A 629 -30.42 -47.15 -42.84
CA THR A 629 -31.06 -46.80 -41.55
C THR A 629 -30.09 -46.86 -40.36
N GLN A 630 -29.13 -47.79 -40.38
CA GLN A 630 -28.11 -47.96 -39.35
C GLN A 630 -27.20 -46.72 -39.27
N VAL A 631 -26.50 -46.40 -40.37
CA VAL A 631 -25.79 -45.12 -40.58
C VAL A 631 -26.59 -43.88 -40.12
N ASN A 632 -27.89 -43.82 -40.44
CA ASN A 632 -28.78 -42.71 -40.01
C ASN A 632 -29.18 -42.73 -38.51
N ASP A 633 -29.06 -43.86 -37.82
CA ASP A 633 -29.22 -43.98 -36.36
C ASP A 633 -27.88 -43.77 -35.63
N ASP A 634 -26.76 -44.10 -36.26
CA ASP A 634 -25.41 -43.92 -35.71
C ASP A 634 -24.93 -42.46 -35.84
N ILE A 635 -25.19 -41.79 -36.98
CA ILE A 635 -25.07 -40.33 -37.12
C ILE A 635 -25.90 -39.60 -36.05
N ARG A 636 -27.07 -40.14 -35.64
CA ARG A 636 -27.84 -39.56 -34.53
C ARG A 636 -27.14 -39.71 -33.20
N LYS A 637 -26.61 -40.90 -32.85
CA LYS A 637 -25.85 -41.07 -31.61
C LYS A 637 -24.66 -40.11 -31.57
N ILE A 638 -23.92 -39.99 -32.67
CA ILE A 638 -22.76 -39.09 -32.76
C ILE A 638 -23.21 -37.63 -32.68
N ASN A 639 -24.36 -37.25 -33.25
CA ASN A 639 -24.93 -35.92 -33.06
C ASN A 639 -25.42 -35.69 -31.61
N ASP A 640 -25.94 -36.72 -30.93
CA ASP A 640 -26.34 -36.65 -29.52
C ASP A 640 -25.11 -36.59 -28.59
N GLN A 641 -23.98 -37.23 -28.95
CA GLN A 641 -22.71 -37.20 -28.21
C GLN A 641 -21.89 -35.93 -28.51
N LEU A 642 -21.86 -35.47 -29.77
CA LEU A 642 -21.41 -34.13 -30.12
C LEU A 642 -22.24 -33.10 -29.38
N LYS A 643 -23.57 -33.30 -29.24
CA LYS A 643 -24.38 -32.43 -28.39
C LYS A 643 -24.01 -32.55 -26.91
N HIS A 644 -23.73 -33.73 -26.37
CA HIS A 644 -23.24 -33.86 -24.98
C HIS A 644 -21.90 -33.14 -24.76
N ILE A 645 -21.00 -33.18 -25.74
CA ILE A 645 -19.70 -32.48 -25.70
C ILE A 645 -19.84 -30.98 -25.99
N TYR A 646 -20.76 -30.57 -26.87
CA TYR A 646 -21.16 -29.18 -27.01
C TYR A 646 -21.76 -28.71 -25.70
N ASP A 647 -22.76 -29.36 -25.13
CA ASP A 647 -23.33 -29.03 -23.81
C ASP A 647 -22.22 -28.89 -22.74
N LEU A 648 -21.19 -29.75 -22.72
CA LEU A 648 -20.00 -29.65 -21.82
C LEU A 648 -18.95 -28.57 -22.19
N LEU A 649 -18.95 -28.05 -23.42
CA LEU A 649 -18.07 -26.97 -23.92
C LEU A 649 -18.82 -25.63 -24.08
N GLU A 650 -20.15 -25.66 -24.03
CA GLU A 650 -21.12 -24.59 -24.12
C GLU A 650 -21.52 -24.19 -22.69
N ASP A 651 -21.61 -25.14 -21.74
CA ASP A 651 -21.39 -24.90 -20.30
C ASP A 651 -19.98 -24.30 -20.01
N LYS A 652 -19.06 -24.27 -20.98
CA LYS A 652 -17.78 -23.53 -20.92
C LYS A 652 -17.71 -22.30 -21.84
N ALA A 653 -18.77 -21.95 -22.58
CA ALA A 653 -18.71 -20.91 -23.62
C ALA A 653 -19.95 -20.01 -23.77
N GLU A 654 -21.17 -20.47 -23.44
CA GLU A 654 -22.32 -19.60 -23.13
C GLU A 654 -22.09 -18.84 -21.80
N ASP A 655 -21.02 -19.16 -21.09
CA ASP A 655 -20.43 -18.40 -19.98
C ASP A 655 -20.07 -16.93 -20.35
N LEU A 656 -20.30 -16.50 -21.60
CA LEU A 656 -20.21 -15.12 -22.08
C LEU A 656 -21.51 -14.50 -22.62
N ASN A 657 -22.66 -15.19 -22.65
CA ASN A 657 -23.97 -14.60 -23.03
C ASN A 657 -25.17 -15.48 -22.63
N ASP A 658 -25.97 -15.03 -21.64
CA ASP A 658 -27.33 -15.45 -21.22
C ASP A 658 -27.71 -16.97 -21.16
N GLY A 659 -28.18 -17.42 -19.98
CA GLY A 659 -28.46 -18.83 -19.63
C GLY A 659 -29.68 -19.51 -20.28
N PRO A 660 -30.49 -20.32 -19.56
CA PRO A 660 -31.03 -20.05 -17.49
C PRO A 660 -30.15 -20.58 -16.33
N GLU A 661 -30.85 -20.85 -15.21
CA GLU A 661 -30.40 -21.21 -13.84
C GLU A 661 -29.39 -22.36 -13.75
N ALA A 662 -28.08 -22.07 -13.74
CA ALA A 662 -27.11 -22.99 -13.16
C ALA A 662 -27.17 -22.93 -11.62
N SER A 663 -27.14 -24.08 -10.94
CA SER A 663 -27.11 -24.10 -9.46
C SER A 663 -25.67 -24.17 -8.96
N TYR A 664 -25.15 -23.05 -8.48
CA TYR A 664 -23.84 -22.93 -7.87
C TYR A 664 -23.84 -23.48 -6.44
N GLU A 665 -22.77 -24.18 -6.04
CA GLU A 665 -22.49 -24.57 -4.66
C GLU A 665 -21.22 -23.84 -4.20
N ASP A 666 -21.37 -22.81 -3.37
CA ASP A 666 -20.23 -22.07 -2.84
C ASP A 666 -19.52 -22.93 -1.77
N ILE A 667 -18.27 -23.30 -2.06
CA ILE A 667 -17.45 -24.17 -1.20
C ILE A 667 -16.37 -23.37 -0.44
N SER A 668 -16.41 -22.04 -0.51
CA SER A 668 -15.39 -21.16 0.09
C SER A 668 -15.22 -21.40 1.60
N GLU A 669 -16.32 -21.68 2.33
CA GLU A 669 -16.27 -22.03 3.75
C GLU A 669 -15.41 -23.27 4.07
N LEU A 670 -15.43 -24.27 3.20
CA LEU A 670 -14.60 -25.48 3.31
C LEU A 670 -13.14 -25.21 2.88
N ALA A 671 -12.95 -24.24 1.98
CA ALA A 671 -11.68 -23.96 1.34
C ALA A 671 -10.79 -22.95 2.11
N ILE A 672 -11.25 -22.27 3.16
CA ILE A 672 -10.49 -21.20 3.83
C ILE A 672 -9.04 -21.58 4.20
N LEU A 673 -8.78 -22.81 4.65
CA LEU A 673 -7.43 -23.29 4.99
C LEU A 673 -6.70 -24.01 3.83
N THR A 674 -7.41 -24.39 2.77
CA THR A 674 -6.92 -25.31 1.71
C THR A 674 -7.00 -24.73 0.28
N ALA A 675 -7.61 -23.56 0.10
CA ALA A 675 -7.78 -22.91 -1.19
C ALA A 675 -6.42 -22.54 -1.81
N THR A 676 -6.17 -23.09 -3.00
CA THR A 676 -5.00 -22.81 -3.84
C THR A 676 -5.26 -21.73 -4.89
N GLN A 677 -6.49 -21.20 -4.96
CA GLN A 677 -6.93 -20.15 -5.90
C GLN A 677 -8.02 -19.29 -5.23
N GLY A 678 -8.44 -18.20 -5.89
CA GLY A 678 -9.53 -17.33 -5.43
C GLY A 678 -9.30 -16.67 -4.07
N LYS A 679 -8.04 -16.53 -3.61
CA LYS A 679 -7.73 -16.22 -2.21
C LYS A 679 -6.82 -15.01 -2.04
N VAL A 680 -7.27 -14.06 -1.23
CA VAL A 680 -6.49 -12.92 -0.73
C VAL A 680 -6.32 -13.11 0.78
N SER A 681 -5.08 -13.11 1.27
CA SER A 681 -4.79 -13.48 2.66
C SER A 681 -3.64 -12.70 3.30
N TYR A 682 -3.72 -12.43 4.60
CA TYR A 682 -2.72 -11.65 5.34
C TYR A 682 -2.38 -10.30 4.67
N ALA A 683 -3.30 -9.75 3.89
CA ALA A 683 -3.07 -8.55 3.10
C ALA A 683 -3.39 -7.29 3.91
N LEU A 684 -2.60 -6.25 3.71
CA LEU A 684 -2.66 -5.00 4.47
C LEU A 684 -3.02 -3.83 3.56
N ASN A 685 -3.92 -2.97 4.06
CA ASN A 685 -4.04 -1.61 3.59
C ASN A 685 -3.82 -0.58 4.71
N GLU A 686 -2.93 0.37 4.43
CA GLU A 686 -2.71 1.59 5.20
C GLU A 686 -3.14 2.84 4.41
N GLY A 687 -3.20 2.75 3.07
CA GLY A 687 -3.49 3.87 2.18
C GLY A 687 -4.94 4.34 2.22
N GLU A 688 -5.16 5.61 1.91
CA GLU A 688 -6.51 6.15 1.66
C GLU A 688 -7.12 5.54 0.41
N ILE A 689 -8.41 5.19 0.46
CA ILE A 689 -9.19 4.68 -0.67
C ILE A 689 -10.42 5.57 -0.87
N LYS A 690 -10.59 6.10 -2.09
CA LYS A 690 -11.69 6.98 -2.50
C LYS A 690 -12.35 6.49 -3.80
N GLY A 691 -13.67 6.55 -3.88
CA GLY A 691 -14.39 6.37 -5.14
C GLY A 691 -15.89 6.53 -5.02
N ASP A 692 -16.63 6.17 -6.08
CA ASP A 692 -18.08 6.44 -6.15
C ASP A 692 -18.97 5.33 -5.59
N ILE A 693 -18.61 4.05 -5.78
CA ILE A 693 -19.43 2.89 -5.37
C ILE A 693 -18.57 1.64 -5.20
N ASN A 694 -18.96 0.74 -4.28
CA ASN A 694 -18.23 -0.50 -3.94
C ASN A 694 -16.77 -0.21 -3.54
N ILE A 695 -16.59 0.49 -2.42
CA ILE A 695 -15.28 0.94 -1.94
C ILE A 695 -14.89 0.14 -0.69
N GLY A 696 -13.77 -0.58 -0.75
CA GLY A 696 -13.38 -1.55 0.28
C GLY A 696 -11.96 -1.40 0.80
N GLY A 697 -11.77 -1.49 2.12
CA GLY A 697 -10.45 -1.43 2.76
C GLY A 697 -9.43 -2.45 2.23
N ILE A 698 -9.89 -3.59 1.71
CA ILE A 698 -9.07 -4.63 1.08
C ILE A 698 -9.58 -4.92 -0.34
N ALA A 699 -10.88 -5.17 -0.52
CA ALA A 699 -11.49 -5.55 -1.80
C ALA A 699 -12.65 -4.62 -2.15
N GLY A 700 -12.65 -3.99 -3.33
CA GLY A 700 -13.80 -3.19 -3.79
C GLY A 700 -15.07 -4.05 -3.86
N SER A 701 -14.99 -5.18 -4.57
CA SER A 701 -16.02 -6.22 -4.49
C SER A 701 -15.54 -7.67 -4.62
N MET A 702 -16.40 -8.58 -4.16
CA MET A 702 -16.33 -10.04 -4.33
C MET A 702 -17.56 -10.50 -5.13
N ALA A 703 -17.53 -10.26 -6.44
CA ALA A 703 -18.65 -10.49 -7.37
C ALA A 703 -18.16 -10.74 -8.81
N LEU A 704 -19.05 -11.22 -9.69
CA LEU A 704 -18.81 -11.34 -11.13
C LEU A 704 -19.38 -10.12 -11.87
N ASP A 705 -18.63 -9.53 -12.81
CA ASP A 705 -18.96 -8.26 -13.49
C ASP A 705 -20.03 -8.39 -14.60
N LYS A 706 -21.04 -9.24 -14.39
CA LYS A 706 -22.24 -9.36 -15.27
C LYS A 706 -23.41 -8.48 -14.76
N ASP A 707 -23.21 -7.71 -13.71
CA ASP A 707 -24.16 -6.71 -13.20
C ASP A 707 -23.82 -5.33 -13.82
N ASP A 708 -24.61 -4.89 -14.81
CA ASP A 708 -24.41 -3.69 -15.65
C ASP A 708 -24.26 -2.38 -14.81
N PRO A 709 -23.43 -1.39 -15.22
CA PRO A 709 -22.96 -0.35 -14.31
C PRO A 709 -23.97 0.77 -14.00
N GLU A 710 -23.68 1.50 -12.92
CA GLU A 710 -24.32 2.74 -12.44
C GLU A 710 -25.67 2.63 -11.69
N GLU A 711 -26.44 1.53 -11.74
CA GLU A 711 -27.70 1.41 -10.97
C GLU A 711 -27.82 0.14 -10.08
N ASN A 712 -27.16 0.20 -8.91
CA ASN A 712 -27.49 -0.49 -7.64
C ASN A 712 -27.60 -2.03 -7.59
N ALA A 713 -26.73 -2.65 -6.77
CA ALA A 713 -26.99 -3.52 -5.60
C ALA A 713 -28.05 -4.66 -5.57
N ALA A 714 -29.12 -4.63 -6.38
CA ALA A 714 -30.20 -5.61 -6.46
C ALA A 714 -30.92 -5.50 -7.83
N GLY A 715 -30.44 -6.26 -8.82
CA GLY A 715 -30.89 -6.14 -10.22
C GLY A 715 -32.29 -6.68 -10.51
N SER A 716 -32.75 -6.48 -11.76
CA SER A 716 -33.98 -7.09 -12.29
C SER A 716 -33.69 -7.99 -13.48
N VAL A 717 -34.00 -9.27 -13.33
CA VAL A 717 -33.68 -10.36 -14.25
C VAL A 717 -34.93 -10.85 -15.00
N ASP A 718 -34.77 -11.28 -16.26
CA ASP A 718 -35.75 -12.10 -16.99
C ASP A 718 -35.00 -13.26 -17.69
N ILE A 719 -34.60 -14.26 -16.89
CA ILE A 719 -33.65 -15.36 -17.23
C ILE A 719 -34.34 -16.74 -17.38
N SER A 720 -33.65 -17.63 -18.09
CA SER A 720 -34.03 -18.95 -18.65
C SER A 720 -32.66 -19.80 -19.03
N LEU A 721 -31.75 -21.87 -18.59
CA LEU A 721 -31.53 -23.14 -17.75
C LEU A 721 -30.29 -23.80 -18.44
N GLY A 722 -29.29 -24.39 -17.77
CA GLY A 722 -29.04 -24.43 -16.33
C GLY A 722 -28.17 -25.61 -15.83
N GLY A 723 -26.86 -25.40 -15.70
CA GLY A 723 -25.85 -26.39 -15.23
C GLY A 723 -25.58 -26.41 -13.70
N LYS A 724 -24.34 -26.76 -13.30
CA LYS A 724 -23.86 -26.78 -11.89
C LYS A 724 -22.37 -26.47 -11.79
N TYR A 725 -21.97 -25.66 -10.81
CA TYR A 725 -20.57 -25.25 -10.58
C TYR A 725 -20.24 -25.16 -9.09
N THR A 726 -18.96 -25.24 -8.72
CA THR A 726 -18.48 -24.86 -7.39
C THR A 726 -17.69 -23.56 -7.43
N SER A 727 -17.82 -22.74 -6.39
CA SER A 727 -17.23 -21.38 -6.29
C SER A 727 -16.25 -21.28 -5.11
N GLN A 728 -15.10 -20.64 -5.33
CA GLN A 728 -14.13 -20.28 -4.30
C GLN A 728 -13.75 -18.80 -4.40
N ASN A 729 -14.10 -18.01 -3.38
CA ASN A 729 -13.64 -16.62 -3.23
C ASN A 729 -13.42 -16.33 -1.73
N VAL A 730 -12.18 -16.05 -1.31
CA VAL A 730 -11.75 -16.10 0.10
C VAL A 730 -10.93 -14.88 0.50
N LEU A 731 -11.42 -14.15 1.51
CA LEU A 731 -10.64 -13.18 2.30
C LEU A 731 -10.32 -13.76 3.68
N TYR A 732 -9.05 -13.70 4.08
CA TYR A 732 -8.55 -14.39 5.29
C TYR A 732 -7.41 -13.64 5.99
N TYR A 733 -7.59 -13.23 7.27
CA TYR A 733 -6.60 -12.45 8.03
C TYR A 733 -6.15 -11.12 7.37
N CYS A 734 -6.98 -10.52 6.52
CA CYS A 734 -6.68 -9.23 5.91
C CYS A 734 -7.00 -8.08 6.88
N THR A 735 -6.19 -7.02 6.87
CA THR A 735 -6.26 -5.92 7.85
C THR A 735 -6.26 -4.55 7.18
N ASN A 736 -7.20 -3.68 7.56
CA ASN A 736 -7.26 -2.30 7.07
C ASN A 736 -7.12 -1.26 8.19
N TYR A 737 -6.12 -0.39 8.07
CA TYR A 737 -5.96 0.85 8.84
C TYR A 737 -6.28 2.11 8.02
N GLY A 738 -6.33 1.99 6.69
CA GLY A 738 -6.56 3.09 5.77
C GLY A 738 -8.00 3.62 5.79
N TYR A 739 -8.13 4.90 5.44
CA TYR A 739 -9.42 5.59 5.35
C TYR A 739 -10.18 5.14 4.10
N VAL A 740 -11.46 4.80 4.25
CA VAL A 740 -12.34 4.35 3.17
C VAL A 740 -13.47 5.37 2.98
N SER A 741 -13.51 6.03 1.82
CA SER A 741 -14.56 7.00 1.48
C SER A 741 -15.29 6.62 0.20
N SER A 742 -16.61 6.50 0.28
CA SER A 742 -17.50 6.33 -0.88
C SER A 742 -18.36 7.57 -1.10
N LYS A 743 -18.60 7.93 -2.37
CA LYS A 743 -19.56 8.97 -2.73
C LYS A 743 -21.01 8.48 -2.60
N ASN A 744 -21.25 7.22 -2.96
CA ASN A 744 -22.56 6.57 -2.93
C ASN A 744 -22.46 5.26 -2.11
N ASP A 745 -23.25 4.26 -2.46
CA ASP A 745 -23.46 3.05 -1.67
C ASP A 745 -22.23 2.11 -1.59
N GLY A 746 -22.21 1.27 -0.55
CA GLY A 746 -21.28 0.14 -0.45
C GLY A 746 -19.87 0.51 0.02
N ALA A 747 -19.77 1.16 1.18
CA ALA A 747 -18.50 1.48 1.83
C ALA A 747 -18.17 0.45 2.92
N GLY A 748 -17.05 -0.26 2.78
CA GLY A 748 -16.66 -1.33 3.70
C GLY A 748 -15.23 -1.25 4.19
N GLY A 749 -15.02 -1.42 5.50
CA GLY A 749 -13.67 -1.42 6.08
C GLY A 749 -12.80 -2.59 5.64
N ILE A 750 -13.35 -3.66 5.05
CA ILE A 750 -12.63 -4.73 4.32
C ILE A 750 -13.18 -4.89 2.89
N VAL A 751 -14.50 -5.00 2.70
CA VAL A 751 -15.14 -5.26 1.38
C VAL A 751 -16.26 -4.26 1.08
N GLY A 752 -16.24 -3.60 -0.08
CA GLY A 752 -17.37 -2.71 -0.47
C GLY A 752 -18.66 -3.50 -0.66
N PHE A 753 -18.66 -4.43 -1.61
CA PHE A 753 -19.79 -5.30 -1.95
C PHE A 753 -19.39 -6.79 -2.06
N MET A 754 -20.07 -7.68 -1.34
CA MET A 754 -19.80 -9.13 -1.37
C MET A 754 -21.04 -9.92 -1.83
N LYS A 755 -20.97 -10.50 -3.03
CA LYS A 755 -22.03 -11.33 -3.64
C LYS A 755 -21.76 -12.83 -3.48
N HIS A 756 -20.49 -13.23 -3.46
CA HIS A 756 -20.01 -14.62 -3.39
C HIS A 756 -18.83 -14.74 -2.43
N GLY A 757 -18.55 -15.95 -1.96
CA GLY A 757 -17.38 -16.24 -1.14
C GLY A 757 -17.53 -15.91 0.34
N VAL A 758 -16.39 -15.80 1.02
CA VAL A 758 -16.32 -15.68 2.48
C VAL A 758 -15.24 -14.69 2.93
N THR A 759 -15.58 -13.85 3.90
CA THR A 759 -14.63 -13.02 4.65
C THR A 759 -14.49 -13.59 6.05
N SER A 760 -13.29 -14.09 6.39
CA SER A 760 -12.99 -14.80 7.63
C SER A 760 -11.80 -14.17 8.35
N ASP A 761 -11.87 -14.03 9.68
CA ASP A 761 -10.75 -13.59 10.54
C ASP A 761 -10.14 -12.22 10.16
N CYS A 762 -10.87 -11.35 9.45
CA CYS A 762 -10.35 -10.05 8.99
C CYS A 762 -10.53 -8.95 10.06
N MET A 763 -9.67 -7.93 10.04
CA MET A 763 -9.67 -6.86 11.05
C MET A 763 -9.72 -5.45 10.43
N ALA A 764 -10.72 -4.66 10.83
CA ALA A 764 -10.85 -3.28 10.37
C ALA A 764 -10.68 -2.28 11.53
N TYR A 765 -9.77 -1.34 11.32
CA TYR A 765 -9.38 -0.28 12.25
C TYR A 765 -9.52 1.12 11.63
N GLY A 766 -9.36 1.21 10.31
CA GLY A 766 -9.49 2.46 9.55
C GLY A 766 -10.92 3.02 9.56
N PRO A 767 -11.11 4.33 9.36
CA PRO A 767 -12.43 4.93 9.21
C PRO A 767 -13.13 4.51 7.92
N VAL A 768 -14.47 4.46 7.94
CA VAL A 768 -15.30 4.13 6.78
C VAL A 768 -16.47 5.12 6.69
N GLU A 769 -16.60 5.82 5.56
CA GLU A 769 -17.72 6.74 5.31
C GLU A 769 -18.40 6.49 3.96
N SER A 770 -19.69 6.85 3.89
CA SER A 770 -20.35 7.22 2.64
C SER A 770 -20.89 8.65 2.76
N THR A 771 -20.52 9.52 1.83
CA THR A 771 -20.85 10.96 1.91
C THR A 771 -22.23 11.29 1.35
N GLY A 772 -22.75 10.47 0.43
CA GLY A 772 -24.08 10.64 -0.19
C GLY A 772 -24.93 9.37 -0.26
N GLY A 773 -24.46 8.23 0.28
CA GLY A 773 -25.10 6.93 0.14
C GLY A 773 -25.29 6.14 1.44
N SER A 774 -25.57 4.86 1.25
CA SER A 774 -25.97 3.88 2.25
C SER A 774 -25.04 2.66 2.27
N TYR A 775 -25.34 1.68 3.14
CA TYR A 775 -24.61 0.40 3.24
C TYR A 775 -23.15 0.63 3.63
N VAL A 776 -22.96 1.10 4.87
CA VAL A 776 -21.65 1.39 5.47
C VAL A 776 -21.37 0.34 6.53
N GLY A 777 -20.23 -0.36 6.44
CA GLY A 777 -19.90 -1.42 7.38
C GLY A 777 -18.42 -1.53 7.74
N GLY A 778 -18.14 -1.91 8.99
CA GLY A 778 -16.77 -2.10 9.46
C GLY A 778 -16.02 -3.23 8.74
N ILE A 779 -16.69 -4.33 8.40
CA ILE A 779 -16.14 -5.35 7.50
C ILE A 779 -16.68 -5.16 6.08
N CYS A 780 -18.01 -5.17 5.90
CA CYS A 780 -18.61 -5.14 4.56
C CYS A 780 -19.68 -4.06 4.41
N GLY A 781 -19.69 -3.29 3.33
CA GLY A 781 -20.77 -2.33 3.05
C GLY A 781 -22.11 -3.06 2.87
N GLN A 782 -22.19 -3.90 1.84
CA GLN A 782 -23.31 -4.82 1.62
C GLN A 782 -22.80 -6.25 1.39
N SER A 783 -23.20 -7.18 2.26
CA SER A 783 -22.92 -8.61 2.11
C SER A 783 -24.19 -9.41 1.81
N LEU A 784 -24.18 -10.10 0.68
CA LEU A 784 -25.12 -11.17 0.34
C LEU A 784 -24.51 -12.56 0.67
N SER A 785 -23.25 -12.61 1.10
CA SER A 785 -22.54 -13.85 1.47
C SER A 785 -22.02 -13.85 2.92
N VAL A 786 -21.12 -14.78 3.25
CA VAL A 786 -20.69 -15.13 4.62
C VAL A 786 -19.59 -14.21 5.16
N ILE A 787 -19.84 -13.58 6.30
CA ILE A 787 -18.81 -12.94 7.14
C ILE A 787 -18.67 -13.76 8.43
N ARG A 788 -17.44 -14.10 8.83
CA ARG A 788 -17.21 -14.82 10.10
C ARG A 788 -15.95 -14.43 10.85
N ASP A 789 -15.99 -14.54 12.17
CA ASP A 789 -14.86 -14.44 13.09
C ASP A 789 -14.03 -13.14 12.95
N CYS A 790 -14.62 -12.09 12.36
CA CYS A 790 -13.98 -10.81 12.06
C CYS A 790 -14.05 -9.83 13.23
N TYR A 791 -13.11 -8.88 13.28
CA TYR A 791 -12.98 -7.88 14.34
C TYR A 791 -13.05 -6.45 13.81
N VAL A 792 -13.84 -5.58 14.46
CA VAL A 792 -13.99 -4.17 14.07
C VAL A 792 -13.76 -3.21 15.23
N LEU A 793 -12.96 -2.17 14.95
CA LEU A 793 -12.76 -0.99 15.78
C LEU A 793 -12.79 0.30 14.92
N CYS A 794 -13.71 0.35 13.95
CA CYS A 794 -13.84 1.47 13.01
C CYS A 794 -14.62 2.67 13.58
N THR A 795 -14.32 3.86 13.05
CA THR A 795 -15.27 4.98 13.02
C THR A 795 -16.10 4.89 11.74
N LEU A 796 -17.42 5.05 11.83
CA LEU A 796 -18.38 4.87 10.73
C LEU A 796 -19.28 6.11 10.55
N SER A 797 -19.60 6.46 9.29
CA SER A 797 -20.55 7.55 8.96
C SER A 797 -21.32 7.28 7.65
N GLY A 798 -22.58 7.69 7.55
CA GLY A 798 -23.38 7.59 6.32
C GLY A 798 -24.87 7.94 6.52
N ASP A 799 -25.71 7.73 5.50
CA ASP A 799 -27.14 8.01 5.61
C ASP A 799 -27.92 6.86 6.27
N ASN A 800 -27.86 5.65 5.69
CA ASN A 800 -28.71 4.52 6.05
C ASN A 800 -27.98 3.17 5.91
N TYR A 801 -28.48 2.15 6.62
CA TYR A 801 -27.88 0.80 6.73
C TYR A 801 -26.41 0.86 7.18
N ILE A 802 -26.19 1.33 8.42
CA ILE A 802 -24.86 1.46 9.04
C ILE A 802 -24.66 0.34 10.07
N GLY A 803 -23.63 -0.49 9.89
CA GLY A 803 -23.41 -1.67 10.71
C GLY A 803 -21.98 -1.83 11.21
N GLY A 804 -21.82 -2.18 12.48
CA GLY A 804 -20.51 -2.45 13.06
C GLY A 804 -19.71 -3.53 12.33
N ILE A 805 -20.35 -4.60 11.85
CA ILE A 805 -19.75 -5.61 10.96
C ILE A 805 -20.20 -5.39 9.52
N ALA A 806 -21.50 -5.26 9.26
CA ALA A 806 -22.02 -5.10 7.90
C ALA A 806 -23.19 -4.12 7.79
N GLY A 807 -23.16 -3.20 6.81
CA GLY A 807 -24.27 -2.27 6.58
C GLY A 807 -25.58 -3.01 6.29
N TYR A 808 -25.50 -3.95 5.33
CA TYR A 808 -26.45 -5.04 5.14
C TYR A 808 -25.72 -6.40 5.16
N GLY A 809 -26.31 -7.44 5.74
CA GLY A 809 -25.72 -8.80 5.74
C GLY A 809 -26.73 -9.95 5.73
N SER A 810 -26.46 -11.00 4.93
CA SER A 810 -27.21 -12.27 4.97
C SER A 810 -26.73 -13.21 6.09
N THR A 811 -25.44 -13.53 6.13
CA THR A 811 -24.83 -14.48 7.08
C THR A 811 -23.66 -13.85 7.81
N ILE A 812 -23.74 -13.76 9.15
CA ILE A 812 -22.72 -13.14 9.99
C ILE A 812 -22.51 -13.99 11.25
N SER A 813 -21.32 -14.52 11.50
CA SER A 813 -21.07 -15.38 12.67
C SER A 813 -19.77 -15.09 13.43
N GLY A 814 -19.76 -15.33 14.74
CA GLY A 814 -18.55 -15.24 15.59
C GLY A 814 -17.87 -13.86 15.70
N CYS A 815 -18.39 -12.82 15.04
CA CYS A 815 -17.71 -11.53 14.89
C CYS A 815 -17.76 -10.67 16.16
N TYR A 816 -16.75 -9.82 16.34
CA TYR A 816 -16.64 -8.87 17.46
C TYR A 816 -16.54 -7.43 16.95
N SER A 817 -17.39 -6.53 17.46
CA SER A 817 -17.43 -5.13 16.99
C SER A 817 -17.42 -4.12 18.13
N MET A 818 -16.65 -3.04 17.95
CA MET A 818 -16.60 -1.88 18.84
C MET A 818 -16.64 -0.59 18.00
N PRO A 819 -17.76 -0.31 17.31
CA PRO A 819 -17.84 0.76 16.32
C PRO A 819 -18.20 2.10 16.95
N THR A 820 -17.57 3.17 16.47
CA THR A 820 -17.98 4.56 16.74
C THR A 820 -18.75 5.09 15.55
N VAL A 821 -20.08 5.19 15.65
CA VAL A 821 -20.91 5.82 14.60
C VAL A 821 -21.03 7.31 14.89
N LEU A 822 -20.67 8.16 13.91
CA LEU A 822 -20.73 9.63 14.04
C LEU A 822 -22.09 10.18 13.60
N GLU A 823 -22.51 9.88 12.36
CA GLU A 823 -23.82 10.26 11.82
C GLU A 823 -24.57 9.03 11.29
N ALA A 824 -25.89 9.04 11.47
CA ALA A 824 -26.83 8.02 11.01
C ALA A 824 -28.24 8.62 10.92
N ASN A 825 -28.87 8.61 9.74
CA ASN A 825 -30.24 9.08 9.54
C ASN A 825 -31.27 7.93 9.48
N GLY A 826 -30.82 6.75 9.04
CA GLY A 826 -31.63 5.53 8.88
C GLY A 826 -31.28 4.43 9.88
N LYS A 827 -31.30 3.19 9.39
CA LYS A 827 -31.05 1.99 10.20
C LYS A 827 -29.60 1.88 10.65
N CYS A 828 -29.39 1.58 11.93
CA CYS A 828 -28.07 1.48 12.53
C CYS A 828 -27.98 0.32 13.54
N GLY A 829 -26.82 -0.35 13.59
CA GLY A 829 -26.55 -1.38 14.60
C GLY A 829 -25.07 -1.66 14.83
N ALA A 830 -24.74 -2.11 16.03
CA ALA A 830 -23.37 -2.44 16.45
C ALA A 830 -22.82 -3.73 15.84
N ILE A 831 -23.67 -4.55 15.20
CA ILE A 831 -23.30 -5.69 14.35
C ILE A 831 -23.77 -5.43 12.91
N ALA A 832 -25.03 -5.05 12.70
CA ALA A 832 -25.52 -4.77 11.35
C ALA A 832 -26.55 -3.63 11.29
N GLY A 833 -26.55 -2.87 10.20
CA GLY A 833 -27.58 -1.86 9.94
C GLY A 833 -28.92 -2.53 9.64
N GLN A 834 -28.90 -3.50 8.73
CA GLN A 834 -29.99 -4.48 8.51
C GLN A 834 -29.40 -5.86 8.23
N ILE A 835 -30.17 -6.92 8.51
CA ILE A 835 -29.92 -8.27 7.98
C ILE A 835 -31.05 -8.71 7.06
N GLU A 836 -30.86 -9.81 6.34
CA GLU A 836 -31.88 -10.39 5.45
C GLU A 836 -33.23 -10.64 6.16
N ILE A 837 -34.33 -10.38 5.45
CA ILE A 837 -35.71 -10.48 5.97
C ILE A 837 -36.58 -11.33 5.04
N ASP A 838 -37.52 -12.07 5.62
CA ASP A 838 -38.55 -12.83 4.89
C ASP A 838 -39.58 -11.85 4.28
N ASP A 839 -39.64 -11.79 2.94
CA ASP A 839 -40.50 -10.87 2.16
C ASP A 839 -42.00 -10.98 2.48
N ASP A 840 -42.48 -12.16 2.90
CA ASP A 840 -43.91 -12.45 3.13
C ASP A 840 -44.34 -12.07 4.57
N THR A 841 -43.38 -11.94 5.50
CA THR A 841 -43.65 -11.75 6.94
C THR A 841 -42.92 -10.57 7.61
N GLU A 842 -41.97 -9.91 6.93
CA GLU A 842 -41.11 -8.84 7.46
C GLU A 842 -40.26 -9.28 8.68
N VAL A 843 -39.93 -10.58 8.79
CA VAL A 843 -39.17 -11.17 9.91
C VAL A 843 -37.69 -11.34 9.52
N PRO A 844 -36.72 -10.88 10.35
CA PRO A 844 -35.30 -11.08 10.06
C PRO A 844 -34.82 -12.52 10.27
N HIS A 845 -33.95 -12.99 9.38
CA HIS A 845 -33.32 -14.31 9.41
C HIS A 845 -32.22 -14.41 10.47
N LEU A 846 -32.62 -14.50 11.74
CA LEU A 846 -31.70 -14.60 12.88
C LEU A 846 -30.99 -15.96 12.96
N GLU A 847 -31.40 -16.95 12.17
CA GLU A 847 -30.76 -18.27 12.07
C GLU A 847 -29.42 -18.26 11.31
N THR A 848 -29.19 -17.31 10.40
CA THR A 848 -27.91 -17.11 9.68
C THR A 848 -26.97 -16.16 10.42
N VAL A 849 -27.44 -15.49 11.47
CA VAL A 849 -26.70 -14.49 12.23
C VAL A 849 -26.49 -14.97 13.67
N THR A 850 -25.31 -15.51 13.99
CA THR A 850 -25.11 -16.28 15.23
C THR A 850 -23.78 -15.99 15.95
N GLY A 851 -23.85 -15.86 17.28
CA GLY A 851 -22.66 -15.77 18.15
C GLY A 851 -21.83 -14.49 18.00
N ASN A 852 -22.40 -13.40 17.48
CA ASN A 852 -21.70 -12.12 17.35
C ASN A 852 -21.82 -11.27 18.62
N TYR A 853 -20.76 -10.55 18.97
CA TYR A 853 -20.69 -9.74 20.19
C TYR A 853 -20.25 -8.30 19.91
N TYR A 854 -20.75 -7.34 20.69
CA TYR A 854 -20.36 -5.94 20.51
C TYR A 854 -20.13 -5.17 21.81
N VAL A 855 -19.25 -4.17 21.76
CA VAL A 855 -19.00 -3.20 22.84
C VAL A 855 -19.54 -1.84 22.40
N SER A 856 -20.64 -1.39 23.01
CA SER A 856 -21.14 -0.01 22.83
C SER A 856 -21.97 0.43 24.03
N ASN A 857 -21.99 1.74 24.28
CA ASN A 857 -22.85 2.39 25.30
C ASN A 857 -24.06 3.11 24.69
N SER A 858 -24.11 3.23 23.36
CA SER A 858 -25.13 3.99 22.60
C SER A 858 -25.87 3.13 21.58
N LEU A 859 -25.22 2.12 21.00
CA LEU A 859 -25.77 1.25 19.96
C LEU A 859 -26.23 -0.11 20.50
N TYR A 860 -27.13 -0.75 19.74
CA TYR A 860 -27.59 -2.12 19.96
C TYR A 860 -27.29 -2.98 18.72
N GLY A 861 -27.35 -4.31 18.84
CA GLY A 861 -26.86 -5.26 17.83
C GLY A 861 -27.26 -5.01 16.37
N ILE A 862 -28.55 -5.09 16.03
CA ILE A 862 -29.07 -5.06 14.65
C ILE A 862 -30.32 -4.18 14.61
N ASP A 863 -30.34 -3.13 13.79
CA ASP A 863 -31.49 -2.20 13.64
C ASP A 863 -32.05 -1.73 15.01
N GLU A 864 -31.17 -1.14 15.84
CA GLU A 864 -31.40 -0.80 17.26
C GLU A 864 -31.86 -1.94 18.21
N ILE A 865 -31.81 -3.22 17.82
CA ILE A 865 -32.27 -4.36 18.63
C ILE A 865 -31.13 -5.35 18.94
N SER A 866 -31.06 -5.84 20.19
CA SER A 866 -30.10 -6.88 20.59
C SER A 866 -30.78 -8.25 20.67
N TYR A 867 -30.25 -9.23 19.94
CA TYR A 867 -30.86 -10.55 19.79
C TYR A 867 -29.97 -11.62 20.46
N GLY A 868 -30.47 -12.23 21.53
CA GLY A 868 -29.73 -13.24 22.29
C GLY A 868 -29.39 -14.47 21.45
N GLY A 869 -28.11 -14.84 21.40
CA GLY A 869 -27.55 -15.86 20.50
C GLY A 869 -27.12 -15.36 19.12
N SER A 870 -27.46 -14.12 18.74
CA SER A 870 -27.22 -13.58 17.39
C SER A 870 -26.34 -12.33 17.37
N ALA A 871 -26.67 -11.34 18.22
CA ALA A 871 -25.95 -10.07 18.36
C ALA A 871 -26.12 -9.55 19.81
N GLU A 872 -25.13 -9.81 20.66
CA GLU A 872 -25.20 -9.58 22.11
C GLU A 872 -24.15 -8.58 22.63
N PRO A 873 -24.49 -7.71 23.59
CA PRO A 873 -23.51 -6.82 24.21
C PRO A 873 -22.53 -7.61 25.10
N ILE A 874 -21.24 -7.36 24.92
CA ILE A 874 -20.15 -7.83 25.78
C ILE A 874 -19.52 -6.63 26.51
N SER A 875 -18.88 -6.84 27.65
CA SER A 875 -18.10 -5.76 28.29
C SER A 875 -16.73 -5.63 27.65
N TYR A 876 -16.14 -4.43 27.71
CA TYR A 876 -14.77 -4.19 27.23
C TYR A 876 -13.74 -5.08 27.96
N GLU A 877 -13.91 -5.30 29.27
CA GLU A 877 -13.06 -6.21 30.05
C GLU A 877 -13.21 -7.68 29.60
N ASP A 878 -14.44 -8.12 29.30
CA ASP A 878 -14.71 -9.49 28.80
C ASP A 878 -14.28 -9.71 27.33
N LEU A 879 -14.19 -8.63 26.53
CA LEU A 879 -13.65 -8.65 25.18
C LEU A 879 -12.12 -8.81 25.21
N LEU A 880 -11.41 -7.97 25.96
CA LEU A 880 -9.96 -8.07 26.14
C LEU A 880 -9.52 -9.38 26.83
N ALA A 881 -10.44 -10.05 27.54
CA ALA A 881 -10.20 -11.36 28.14
C ALA A 881 -10.33 -12.54 27.13
N LYS A 882 -10.69 -12.31 25.87
CA LYS A 882 -10.67 -13.35 24.82
C LYS A 882 -9.23 -13.57 24.34
N PRO A 883 -8.72 -14.82 24.30
CA PRO A 883 -7.36 -15.12 23.79
C PRO A 883 -7.12 -14.70 22.33
N GLU A 884 -8.20 -14.57 21.54
CA GLU A 884 -8.19 -14.25 20.12
C GLU A 884 -8.44 -12.74 19.84
N CYS A 885 -8.63 -11.91 20.89
CA CYS A 885 -8.87 -10.48 20.70
C CYS A 885 -7.59 -9.76 20.21
N PRO A 886 -7.63 -9.02 19.08
CA PRO A 886 -6.47 -8.28 18.59
C PRO A 886 -5.98 -7.22 19.58
N SER A 887 -4.65 -7.07 19.70
CA SER A 887 -4.01 -6.12 20.63
C SER A 887 -4.46 -4.67 20.43
N ALA A 888 -4.85 -4.28 19.22
CA ALA A 888 -5.40 -2.96 18.90
C ALA A 888 -6.62 -2.57 19.77
N PHE A 889 -7.43 -3.54 20.23
CA PHE A 889 -8.56 -3.23 21.12
C PHE A 889 -8.12 -2.72 22.50
N ALA A 890 -6.86 -2.94 22.92
CA ALA A 890 -6.31 -2.37 24.14
C ALA A 890 -5.75 -0.94 23.97
N HIS A 891 -5.62 -0.47 22.73
CA HIS A 891 -4.98 0.80 22.35
C HIS A 891 -5.91 1.60 21.43
N LEU A 892 -6.84 2.34 22.03
CA LEU A 892 -7.80 3.15 21.26
C LEU A 892 -7.13 4.41 20.73
N THR A 893 -7.43 4.78 19.49
CA THR A 893 -6.77 5.89 18.79
C THR A 893 -7.76 6.99 18.41
N ILE A 894 -7.33 8.25 18.51
CA ILE A 894 -7.95 9.36 17.82
C ILE A 894 -7.06 9.75 16.65
N ARG A 895 -7.61 9.87 15.44
CA ARG A 895 -6.90 10.36 14.26
C ARG A 895 -7.42 11.73 13.84
N TYR A 896 -6.49 12.64 13.54
CA TYR A 896 -6.75 14.04 13.25
C TYR A 896 -6.52 14.31 11.76
N TYR A 897 -7.49 14.92 11.07
CA TYR A 897 -7.41 15.27 9.65
C TYR A 897 -7.68 16.76 9.42
N ILE A 898 -7.27 17.30 8.27
CA ILE A 898 -7.67 18.61 7.75
C ILE A 898 -8.14 18.45 6.30
N ASP A 899 -9.35 18.92 5.98
CA ASP A 899 -9.81 18.96 4.59
C ASP A 899 -9.06 20.05 3.81
N LEU A 900 -8.43 19.70 2.69
CA LEU A 900 -7.57 20.62 1.95
C LEU A 900 -8.30 21.52 0.95
N ASP A 901 -9.45 21.14 0.36
CA ASP A 901 -10.06 21.93 -0.72
C ASP A 901 -11.60 21.98 -0.75
N GLU A 902 -12.17 23.20 -0.68
CA GLU A 902 -13.63 23.44 -0.69
C GLU A 902 -14.21 23.58 -2.12
N ARG A 903 -13.50 23.10 -3.16
CA ARG A 903 -13.67 23.63 -4.54
C ARG A 903 -14.41 22.74 -5.53
N ASP A 904 -14.44 21.45 -5.26
CA ASP A 904 -15.25 20.46 -5.96
C ASP A 904 -16.00 19.65 -4.87
N ASP A 905 -16.95 18.78 -5.24
CA ASP A 905 -17.84 18.10 -4.28
C ASP A 905 -17.16 16.89 -3.56
N GLU A 906 -15.88 17.03 -3.18
CA GLU A 906 -15.03 16.00 -2.57
C GLU A 906 -14.13 16.59 -1.45
N SER A 907 -13.99 15.88 -0.32
CA SER A 907 -13.10 16.22 0.78
C SER A 907 -11.70 15.58 0.59
N ASP A 908 -10.65 16.40 0.45
CA ASP A 908 -9.28 15.89 0.34
C ASP A 908 -8.59 15.93 1.72
N LEU A 909 -9.00 14.97 2.56
CA LEU A 909 -8.55 14.82 3.95
C LEU A 909 -7.06 14.49 4.05
N TYR A 910 -6.28 15.42 4.62
CA TYR A 910 -4.88 15.20 4.93
C TYR A 910 -4.68 14.83 6.40
N ASP A 911 -4.02 13.69 6.65
CA ASP A 911 -3.74 13.17 7.99
C ASP A 911 -2.69 14.04 8.72
N LEU A 912 -3.03 14.47 9.93
CA LEU A 912 -2.19 15.27 10.84
C LEU A 912 -1.62 14.44 12.01
N GLY A 913 -1.89 13.14 12.05
CA GLY A 913 -1.41 12.18 13.04
C GLY A 913 -2.49 11.67 14.00
N SER A 914 -2.06 10.90 15.00
CA SER A 914 -2.94 10.26 15.98
C SER A 914 -2.45 10.37 17.43
N GLU A 915 -3.38 10.19 18.37
CA GLU A 915 -3.15 10.16 19.82
C GLU A 915 -3.78 8.90 20.43
N ASP A 916 -3.03 8.18 21.26
CA ASP A 916 -3.49 6.97 21.97
C ASP A 916 -4.22 7.34 23.27
N LEU A 917 -5.36 6.71 23.54
CA LEU A 917 -6.19 6.95 24.73
C LEU A 917 -6.71 5.66 25.37
N SER A 918 -7.08 5.73 26.66
CA SER A 918 -7.73 4.62 27.37
C SER A 918 -9.25 4.65 27.17
N TYR A 919 -9.87 3.47 27.11
CA TYR A 919 -11.34 3.37 27.15
C TYR A 919 -11.90 4.03 28.42
N GLY A 920 -12.81 4.99 28.25
CA GLY A 920 -13.40 5.78 29.33
C GLY A 920 -12.70 7.10 29.66
N ASP A 921 -11.57 7.45 29.03
CA ASP A 921 -10.90 8.74 29.25
C ASP A 921 -11.76 9.93 28.74
N PRO A 922 -11.67 11.14 29.34
CA PRO A 922 -12.52 12.28 28.97
C PRO A 922 -12.10 12.94 27.64
N LEU A 923 -13.05 13.16 26.73
CA LEU A 923 -12.81 13.84 25.45
C LEU A 923 -12.55 15.36 25.59
N THR A 924 -12.51 15.90 26.81
CA THR A 924 -12.19 17.31 27.09
C THR A 924 -10.68 17.60 27.14
N ASP A 925 -9.85 16.56 27.18
CA ASP A 925 -8.44 16.65 27.57
C ASP A 925 -7.49 16.36 26.38
N LEU A 926 -8.00 16.37 25.14
CA LEU A 926 -7.31 16.02 23.89
C LEU A 926 -6.26 17.05 23.43
N HIS A 927 -5.20 16.58 22.75
CA HIS A 927 -4.09 17.41 22.26
C HIS A 927 -4.17 17.64 20.74
N TYR A 928 -5.09 18.51 20.33
CA TYR A 928 -5.24 18.93 18.93
C TYR A 928 -3.92 19.40 18.27
N PRO A 929 -3.56 18.87 17.08
CA PRO A 929 -2.36 19.31 16.35
C PRO A 929 -2.53 20.68 15.66
N ASP A 930 -1.40 21.31 15.34
CA ASP A 930 -1.33 22.58 14.60
C ASP A 930 -1.82 22.40 13.15
N ILE A 931 -2.92 23.07 12.78
CA ILE A 931 -3.46 23.05 11.41
C ILE A 931 -2.58 23.91 10.48
N PRO A 932 -2.23 23.44 9.26
CA PRO A 932 -1.46 24.21 8.29
C PRO A 932 -2.09 25.57 7.91
N ALA A 933 -1.28 26.54 7.49
CA ALA A 933 -1.74 27.92 7.26
C ALA A 933 -2.18 28.19 5.81
N LYS A 934 -3.50 28.20 5.55
CA LYS A 934 -4.12 28.53 4.25
C LYS A 934 -4.43 30.05 4.13
N PRO A 935 -3.87 30.79 3.15
CA PRO A 935 -4.02 32.25 3.09
C PRO A 935 -5.47 32.73 2.92
N GLY A 936 -5.95 33.57 3.86
CA GLY A 936 -7.33 34.06 3.88
C GLY A 936 -8.32 33.17 4.64
N TYR A 937 -7.82 32.12 5.29
CA TYR A 937 -8.56 31.13 6.06
C TYR A 937 -7.87 30.91 7.42
N TYR A 938 -8.57 30.26 8.34
CA TYR A 938 -8.02 29.70 9.57
C TYR A 938 -8.57 28.29 9.78
N GLY A 939 -7.77 27.42 10.40
CA GLY A 939 -8.23 26.07 10.76
C GLY A 939 -9.14 26.09 11.97
N LYS A 940 -10.22 25.29 11.94
CA LYS A 940 -11.15 25.10 13.05
C LYS A 940 -11.37 23.62 13.30
N TRP A 941 -11.06 23.15 14.51
CA TRP A 941 -11.44 21.82 15.00
C TRP A 941 -12.92 21.80 15.42
N PRO A 942 -13.60 20.64 15.38
CA PRO A 942 -15.02 20.54 15.75
C PRO A 942 -15.21 20.67 17.27
N ASP A 943 -16.32 21.30 17.68
CA ASP A 943 -16.67 21.49 19.09
C ASP A 943 -17.17 20.17 19.72
N ILE A 944 -16.29 19.40 20.37
CA ILE A 944 -16.65 18.15 21.05
C ILE A 944 -17.37 18.45 22.38
N GLU A 945 -18.66 18.11 22.49
CA GLU A 945 -19.38 18.14 23.77
C GLU A 945 -18.89 17.06 24.76
N SER A 946 -19.13 17.24 26.05
CA SER A 946 -18.55 16.41 27.11
C SER A 946 -18.93 14.92 27.00
N GLY A 947 -17.95 14.08 26.64
CA GLY A 947 -18.07 12.62 26.55
C GLY A 947 -16.80 11.88 27.00
N THR A 948 -16.77 10.57 26.76
CA THR A 948 -15.65 9.68 27.09
C THR A 948 -15.31 8.79 25.91
N VAL A 949 -14.03 8.46 25.72
CA VAL A 949 -13.54 7.54 24.68
C VAL A 949 -14.27 6.18 24.78
N SER A 950 -14.87 5.73 23.67
CA SER A 950 -15.62 4.48 23.60
C SER A 950 -15.21 3.53 22.47
N GLY A 951 -14.19 3.90 21.69
CA GLY A 951 -13.71 3.25 20.48
C GLY A 951 -12.71 4.17 19.76
N ASN A 952 -12.27 3.82 18.56
CA ASN A 952 -11.51 4.76 17.72
C ASN A 952 -12.38 5.96 17.32
N LEU A 953 -11.75 7.13 17.16
CA LEU A 953 -12.41 8.39 16.81
C LEU A 953 -11.66 9.11 15.67
N VAL A 954 -12.42 9.84 14.85
CA VAL A 954 -11.90 10.69 13.79
C VAL A 954 -12.33 12.12 14.07
N LEU A 955 -11.40 13.05 13.93
CA LEU A 955 -11.66 14.49 14.02
C LEU A 955 -11.16 15.14 12.73
N VAL A 956 -12.07 15.79 11.99
CA VAL A 956 -11.74 16.55 10.79
C VAL A 956 -11.79 18.04 11.13
N ALA A 957 -10.70 18.76 10.86
CA ALA A 957 -10.67 20.20 10.87
C ALA A 957 -11.15 20.77 9.53
N GLU A 958 -11.80 21.94 9.60
CA GLU A 958 -12.23 22.73 8.44
C GLU A 958 -11.35 23.98 8.27
N TYR A 959 -11.17 24.42 7.02
CA TYR A 959 -10.67 25.77 6.76
C TYR A 959 -11.82 26.77 6.72
N VAL A 960 -12.06 27.45 7.84
CA VAL A 960 -13.05 28.53 7.90
C VAL A 960 -12.46 29.81 7.32
N LYS A 961 -13.21 30.47 6.42
CA LYS A 961 -12.77 31.71 5.78
C LYS A 961 -12.62 32.85 6.79
N ALA A 962 -11.44 33.48 6.82
CA ALA A 962 -11.14 34.55 7.76
C ALA A 962 -11.94 35.83 7.46
N VAL A 963 -12.43 36.49 8.50
CA VAL A 963 -13.22 37.72 8.39
C VAL A 963 -12.28 38.92 8.22
N GLU A 964 -12.04 39.34 6.96
CA GLU A 964 -11.12 40.45 6.65
C GLU A 964 -11.52 41.81 7.27
N VAL A 965 -12.81 42.01 7.55
CA VAL A 965 -13.36 43.27 8.09
C VAL A 965 -14.48 42.99 9.10
N VAL A 966 -14.27 43.36 10.36
CA VAL A 966 -15.31 43.29 11.41
C VAL A 966 -15.92 44.69 11.60
N GLU A 967 -17.26 44.78 11.64
CA GLU A 967 -17.99 46.01 11.93
C GLU A 967 -18.29 46.18 13.43
N SER A 968 -18.35 47.42 13.92
CA SER A 968 -18.73 47.69 15.30
C SER A 968 -20.21 47.39 15.60
N ASP A 969 -20.48 46.77 16.74
CA ASP A 969 -21.83 46.54 17.30
C ASP A 969 -22.76 47.77 17.24
N SER A 970 -22.20 48.95 17.45
CA SER A 970 -22.89 50.23 17.47
C SER A 970 -22.86 50.93 16.11
N ARG A 971 -23.99 51.56 15.75
CA ARG A 971 -24.19 52.24 14.46
C ARG A 971 -24.72 53.67 14.60
N GLU A 972 -24.42 54.49 13.60
CA GLU A 972 -24.93 55.86 13.46
C GLU A 972 -26.47 55.86 13.37
N SER A 973 -27.14 56.53 14.31
CA SER A 973 -28.62 56.58 14.40
C SER A 973 -29.32 57.39 13.29
N ALA A 974 -28.61 57.72 12.21
CA ALA A 974 -29.12 58.43 11.05
C ALA A 974 -29.60 57.44 9.96
N SER A 975 -30.30 57.94 8.94
CA SER A 975 -30.86 57.12 7.85
C SER A 975 -29.84 56.44 6.93
N ALA A 976 -28.55 56.50 7.25
CA ALA A 976 -27.46 55.81 6.56
C ALA A 976 -27.02 54.50 7.26
N ASN A 977 -27.38 54.29 8.54
CA ASN A 977 -27.13 53.08 9.33
C ASN A 977 -25.69 52.51 9.22
N ARG A 978 -24.68 53.38 9.31
CA ARG A 978 -23.26 53.01 9.20
C ARG A 978 -22.67 52.57 10.53
N ALA A 979 -21.72 51.62 10.52
CA ALA A 979 -20.91 51.30 11.70
C ALA A 979 -20.17 52.54 12.23
N LEU A 980 -19.94 52.61 13.54
CA LEU A 980 -19.10 53.66 14.14
C LEU A 980 -17.61 53.42 13.88
N VAL A 981 -17.19 52.16 13.83
CA VAL A 981 -15.82 51.72 13.53
C VAL A 981 -15.86 50.44 12.68
N LEU A 982 -14.88 50.28 11.80
CA LEU A 982 -14.52 49.02 11.15
C LEU A 982 -13.09 48.65 11.56
N VAL A 983 -12.74 47.36 11.61
CA VAL A 983 -11.36 46.90 11.78
C VAL A 983 -10.95 45.97 10.64
N ASP A 984 -9.79 46.22 10.01
CA ASP A 984 -9.26 45.44 8.88
C ASP A 984 -8.07 44.56 9.31
N ASP A 985 -8.31 43.28 9.57
CA ASP A 985 -7.29 42.26 9.90
C ASP A 985 -7.80 40.85 9.60
N SER A 986 -7.00 39.81 9.82
CA SER A 986 -7.43 38.41 9.65
C SER A 986 -8.08 37.88 10.94
N PHE A 987 -9.41 37.79 10.99
CA PHE A 987 -10.17 37.42 12.19
C PHE A 987 -10.90 36.07 12.08
N ASP A 988 -11.16 35.46 13.25
CA ASP A 988 -12.07 34.33 13.42
C ASP A 988 -13.57 34.73 13.37
N ASP A 989 -14.45 33.75 13.18
CA ASP A 989 -15.93 33.89 13.22
C ASP A 989 -16.44 34.44 14.56
N GLY A 990 -15.71 34.20 15.65
CA GLY A 990 -15.96 34.72 16.99
C GLY A 990 -15.56 36.18 17.23
N ALA A 991 -14.94 36.87 16.26
CA ALA A 991 -14.38 38.19 16.48
C ALA A 991 -15.45 39.30 16.57
N VAL A 992 -15.52 39.94 17.74
CA VAL A 992 -16.42 41.05 18.05
C VAL A 992 -15.65 42.37 18.17
N LEU A 993 -15.98 43.33 17.30
CA LEU A 993 -15.62 44.73 17.46
C LEU A 993 -16.72 45.47 18.24
N LYS A 994 -16.35 46.07 19.37
CA LYS A 994 -17.21 47.00 20.12
C LYS A 994 -16.67 48.41 19.98
N ALA A 995 -17.55 49.37 19.70
CA ALA A 995 -17.16 50.76 19.64
C ALA A 995 -18.26 51.70 20.14
N GLU A 996 -17.97 52.51 21.16
CA GLU A 996 -18.93 53.43 21.76
C GLU A 996 -18.41 54.88 21.76
N ILE A 997 -19.35 55.84 21.72
CA ILE A 997 -19.03 57.27 21.83
C ILE A 997 -19.01 57.68 23.30
N VAL A 998 -17.82 57.99 23.80
CA VAL A 998 -17.55 58.26 25.22
C VAL A 998 -17.22 59.73 25.49
N ASN A 999 -17.24 60.12 26.77
CA ASN A 999 -16.87 61.47 27.22
C ASN A 999 -15.54 61.47 28.01
N GLU A 1000 -14.97 60.29 28.27
CA GLU A 1000 -13.69 60.10 28.95
C GLU A 1000 -12.83 59.12 28.13
N PRO A 1001 -11.48 59.22 28.14
CA PRO A 1001 -10.69 60.23 28.84
C PRO A 1001 -10.84 61.62 28.21
N VAL A 1002 -10.97 62.66 29.03
CA VAL A 1002 -11.32 64.01 28.58
C VAL A 1002 -10.37 64.51 27.48
N PHE A 1003 -10.91 64.97 26.36
CA PHE A 1003 -10.11 65.51 25.26
C PHE A 1003 -9.63 66.94 25.57
N TYR A 1004 -8.31 67.15 25.58
CA TYR A 1004 -7.68 68.45 25.68
C TYR A 1004 -6.36 68.48 24.91
N THR A 1005 -6.00 69.65 24.36
CA THR A 1005 -4.71 69.86 23.68
C THR A 1005 -4.11 71.22 24.05
N ASP A 1006 -2.79 71.28 24.22
CA ASP A 1006 -2.06 72.51 24.62
C ASP A 1006 -2.20 73.69 23.64
N ARG A 1007 -2.67 73.41 22.41
CA ARG A 1007 -2.82 74.40 21.33
C ARG A 1007 -4.22 75.05 21.30
N GLY A 1008 -5.24 74.36 21.84
CA GLY A 1008 -6.64 74.78 21.75
C GLY A 1008 -7.17 74.83 20.31
N GLY A 1009 -8.40 75.34 20.15
CA GLY A 1009 -9.00 75.57 18.83
C GLY A 1009 -9.89 74.45 18.27
N PHE A 1010 -10.38 73.56 19.13
CA PHE A 1010 -11.33 72.51 18.80
C PHE A 1010 -12.52 72.58 19.77
N GLU A 1011 -13.67 73.13 19.34
CA GLU A 1011 -14.88 73.23 20.19
C GLU A 1011 -15.84 72.03 20.02
N GLU A 1012 -15.83 71.37 18.86
CA GLU A 1012 -16.60 70.14 18.60
C GLU A 1012 -15.64 68.96 18.45
N HIS A 1013 -15.89 67.87 19.17
CA HIS A 1013 -15.14 66.62 19.07
C HIS A 1013 -16.03 65.40 19.40
N VAL A 1014 -15.61 64.22 18.95
CA VAL A 1014 -16.18 62.90 19.27
C VAL A 1014 -15.03 61.99 19.72
N ILE A 1015 -15.23 61.23 20.81
CA ILE A 1015 -14.27 60.22 21.27
C ILE A 1015 -14.90 58.85 21.07
N TYR A 1016 -14.16 57.95 20.43
CA TYR A 1016 -14.47 56.54 20.23
C TYR A 1016 -13.62 55.74 21.22
N HIS A 1017 -14.27 55.00 22.11
CA HIS A 1017 -13.65 53.88 22.81
C HIS A 1017 -13.88 52.63 21.95
N VAL A 1018 -12.81 51.88 21.70
CA VAL A 1018 -12.81 50.74 20.78
C VAL A 1018 -12.19 49.53 21.48
N THR A 1019 -12.87 48.38 21.41
CA THR A 1019 -12.37 47.10 21.94
C THR A 1019 -12.56 45.99 20.90
N VAL A 1020 -11.54 45.17 20.70
CA VAL A 1020 -11.56 43.99 19.81
C VAL A 1020 -11.37 42.75 20.67
N SER A 1021 -12.29 41.78 20.55
CA SER A 1021 -12.27 40.53 21.32
C SER A 1021 -12.68 39.36 20.43
N GLY A 1022 -11.91 38.26 20.45
CA GLY A 1022 -12.11 37.03 19.67
C GLY A 1022 -11.15 35.96 20.22
N ASN A 1023 -11.26 34.73 19.74
CA ASN A 1023 -10.56 33.60 20.36
C ASN A 1023 -9.06 33.57 19.99
N SER A 1024 -8.71 34.00 18.78
CA SER A 1024 -7.36 33.85 18.19
C SER A 1024 -6.45 35.10 18.35
N LEU A 1025 -6.81 36.04 19.23
CA LEU A 1025 -6.13 37.35 19.31
C LEU A 1025 -4.79 37.31 20.05
N SER A 1026 -3.70 37.05 19.32
CA SER A 1026 -2.34 37.09 19.87
C SER A 1026 -1.99 38.47 20.47
N GLY A 1027 -1.27 38.49 21.59
CA GLY A 1027 -1.02 39.68 22.40
C GLY A 1027 -0.07 40.75 21.82
N SER A 1028 0.23 40.71 20.51
CA SER A 1028 1.18 41.63 19.85
C SER A 1028 0.64 42.34 18.60
N THR A 1029 -0.62 42.09 18.21
CA THR A 1029 -1.22 42.57 16.95
C THR A 1029 -1.38 44.10 16.88
N VAL A 1030 -1.27 44.64 15.66
CA VAL A 1030 -1.47 46.06 15.33
C VAL A 1030 -2.59 46.19 14.29
N PHE A 1031 -3.80 46.40 14.78
CA PHE A 1031 -5.01 46.49 13.96
C PHE A 1031 -5.10 47.80 13.16
N ARG A 1032 -5.67 47.75 11.95
CA ARG A 1032 -6.10 48.93 11.19
C ARG A 1032 -7.56 49.22 11.52
N LEU A 1033 -7.87 50.43 11.99
CA LEU A 1033 -9.24 50.87 12.26
C LEU A 1033 -9.69 51.91 11.23
N ARG A 1034 -10.96 51.87 10.83
CA ARG A 1034 -11.62 52.93 10.07
C ARG A 1034 -12.71 53.55 10.95
N LEU A 1035 -12.44 54.73 11.51
CA LEU A 1035 -13.34 55.47 12.40
C LEU A 1035 -14.34 56.29 11.57
N LEU A 1036 -15.64 56.24 11.87
CA LEU A 1036 -16.66 56.98 11.13
C LEU A 1036 -16.44 58.49 11.25
N ASP A 1037 -16.45 59.23 10.14
CA ASP A 1037 -16.16 60.67 10.15
C ASP A 1037 -17.43 61.54 10.40
N PRO A 1038 -17.52 62.25 11.54
CA PRO A 1038 -18.67 63.11 11.85
C PRO A 1038 -18.57 64.53 11.25
N TYR A 1039 -17.42 64.94 10.68
CA TYR A 1039 -17.17 66.35 10.33
C TYR A 1039 -16.79 66.60 8.86
N GLY A 1040 -16.22 65.62 8.15
CA GLY A 1040 -15.96 65.67 6.71
C GLY A 1040 -14.81 66.57 6.25
N LYS A 1041 -14.65 67.77 6.83
CA LYS A 1041 -13.57 68.74 6.52
C LYS A 1041 -13.21 69.59 7.74
N LYS A 1042 -11.97 70.12 7.76
CA LYS A 1042 -11.41 70.92 8.88
C LYS A 1042 -11.49 70.15 10.20
N ARG A 1043 -10.75 69.04 10.27
CA ARG A 1043 -10.71 68.14 11.43
C ARG A 1043 -9.34 67.48 11.55
N LYS A 1044 -9.05 66.96 12.73
CA LYS A 1044 -7.88 66.13 13.03
C LYS A 1044 -8.30 64.91 13.82
N VAL A 1045 -7.48 63.86 13.76
CA VAL A 1045 -7.64 62.63 14.54
C VAL A 1045 -6.51 62.51 15.56
N PHE A 1046 -6.82 61.99 16.73
CA PHE A 1046 -5.90 61.84 17.86
C PHE A 1046 -6.07 60.45 18.48
N GLY A 1047 -4.97 59.85 18.96
CA GLY A 1047 -4.98 58.63 19.76
C GLY A 1047 -4.56 58.92 21.21
N TYR A 1048 -5.08 58.17 22.17
CA TYR A 1048 -4.71 58.27 23.57
C TYR A 1048 -3.65 57.24 23.96
N ASP A 1049 -2.55 57.67 24.59
CA ASP A 1049 -1.44 56.78 24.98
C ASP A 1049 -1.48 56.28 26.43
N GLY A 1050 -2.65 56.36 27.07
CA GLY A 1050 -2.83 56.14 28.50
C GLY A 1050 -2.57 57.38 29.37
N SER A 1051 -1.87 58.40 28.86
CA SER A 1051 -1.50 59.61 29.61
C SER A 1051 -1.88 60.94 28.94
N LYS A 1052 -1.89 60.99 27.60
CA LYS A 1052 -2.16 62.19 26.80
C LYS A 1052 -2.71 61.82 25.43
N TRP A 1053 -3.34 62.80 24.78
CA TRP A 1053 -3.74 62.74 23.38
C TRP A 1053 -2.57 63.11 22.46
N GLN A 1054 -2.29 62.27 21.46
CA GLN A 1054 -1.30 62.52 20.41
C GLN A 1054 -1.99 62.70 19.06
N GLU A 1055 -1.57 63.69 18.27
CA GLU A 1055 -2.09 63.95 16.92
C GLU A 1055 -1.61 62.83 15.97
N LEU A 1056 -2.55 62.14 15.31
CA LEU A 1056 -2.27 61.07 14.35
C LEU A 1056 -2.34 61.62 12.92
N GLU A 1057 -1.73 60.89 11.97
CA GLU A 1057 -1.90 61.16 10.54
C GLU A 1057 -3.34 60.83 10.12
N LEU A 1058 -3.90 61.62 9.19
CA LEU A 1058 -5.30 61.55 8.79
C LEU A 1058 -5.41 61.08 7.35
N GLU A 1059 -5.73 59.79 7.16
CA GLU A 1059 -6.03 59.20 5.85
C GLU A 1059 -7.55 59.05 5.66
N GLU A 1060 -8.08 59.55 4.53
CA GLU A 1060 -9.52 59.55 4.25
C GLU A 1060 -9.95 58.31 3.42
N ARG A 1061 -10.71 57.40 4.03
CA ARG A 1061 -11.32 56.23 3.37
C ARG A 1061 -12.82 56.46 3.16
N GLY A 1062 -13.15 57.34 2.23
CA GLY A 1062 -14.53 57.64 1.84
C GLY A 1062 -15.32 58.36 2.94
N GLY A 1063 -16.06 57.59 3.74
CA GLY A 1063 -16.83 58.09 4.89
C GLY A 1063 -16.17 57.90 6.25
N TYR A 1064 -14.94 57.36 6.28
CA TYR A 1064 -14.19 57.00 7.48
C TYR A 1064 -12.76 57.57 7.44
N ILE A 1065 -12.11 57.65 8.60
CA ILE A 1065 -10.69 57.99 8.76
C ILE A 1065 -9.93 56.72 9.16
N GLU A 1066 -8.87 56.36 8.44
CA GLU A 1066 -8.02 55.20 8.75
C GLU A 1066 -6.97 55.56 9.82
N VAL A 1067 -6.82 54.73 10.84
CA VAL A 1067 -5.81 54.82 11.91
C VAL A 1067 -5.30 53.42 12.31
N ARG A 1068 -4.30 53.33 13.20
CA ARG A 1068 -3.81 52.06 13.74
C ARG A 1068 -3.98 52.00 15.26
N MET A 1069 -4.29 50.80 15.76
CA MET A 1069 -4.41 50.47 17.18
C MET A 1069 -3.40 49.38 17.53
N ASN A 1070 -2.67 49.54 18.64
CA ASN A 1070 -1.71 48.54 19.12
C ASN A 1070 -2.35 47.80 20.31
N GLY A 1071 -2.50 46.49 20.22
CA GLY A 1071 -3.29 45.72 21.21
C GLY A 1071 -4.80 45.89 21.03
N THR A 1072 -5.58 45.32 21.95
CA THR A 1072 -7.03 45.05 21.79
C THR A 1072 -7.98 46.15 22.30
N GLU A 1073 -7.49 47.19 22.99
CA GLU A 1073 -8.30 48.32 23.46
C GLU A 1073 -7.63 49.65 23.07
N GLY A 1074 -8.42 50.65 22.67
CA GLY A 1074 -7.91 51.97 22.31
C GLY A 1074 -8.96 53.09 22.34
N TYR A 1075 -8.49 54.31 22.58
CA TYR A 1075 -9.33 55.51 22.58
C TYR A 1075 -8.84 56.49 21.51
N PHE A 1076 -9.76 56.89 20.63
CA PHE A 1076 -9.47 57.75 19.49
C PHE A 1076 -10.43 58.94 19.46
N CYS A 1077 -9.94 60.13 19.17
CA CYS A 1077 -10.75 61.34 19.11
C CYS A 1077 -10.66 62.00 17.74
N ILE A 1078 -11.81 62.26 17.11
CA ILE A 1078 -11.92 63.11 15.92
C ILE A 1078 -12.40 64.49 16.40
N ALA A 1079 -11.63 65.53 16.13
CA ALA A 1079 -11.89 66.89 16.61
C ALA A 1079 -11.89 67.90 15.45
N LYS A 1080 -12.86 68.81 15.46
CA LYS A 1080 -13.11 69.80 14.40
C LYS A 1080 -12.32 71.10 14.63
N GLU A 1081 -11.59 71.56 13.63
CA GLU A 1081 -10.82 72.81 13.72
C GLU A 1081 -11.76 74.03 13.64
N ASN A 1082 -11.64 74.93 14.63
CA ASN A 1082 -12.40 76.17 14.70
C ASN A 1082 -12.10 77.11 13.52
N ASP A 1083 -13.14 77.52 12.78
CA ASP A 1083 -12.97 78.40 11.61
C ASP A 1083 -12.80 79.88 11.98
N TYR A 1084 -11.61 80.23 12.45
CA TYR A 1084 -11.23 81.59 12.83
C TYR A 1084 -11.26 82.62 11.68
N THR A 1085 -11.58 82.23 10.44
CA THR A 1085 -11.67 83.13 9.27
C THR A 1085 -12.58 84.33 9.53
N VAL A 1086 -13.71 84.16 10.23
CA VAL A 1086 -14.62 85.26 10.57
C VAL A 1086 -13.98 86.25 11.56
N ILE A 1087 -13.15 85.76 12.49
CA ILE A 1087 -12.42 86.60 13.45
C ILE A 1087 -11.28 87.36 12.75
N TYR A 1088 -10.55 86.72 11.82
CA TYR A 1088 -9.53 87.42 11.02
C TYR A 1088 -10.13 88.46 10.06
N VAL A 1089 -11.26 88.18 9.41
CA VAL A 1089 -11.96 89.14 8.54
C VAL A 1089 -12.52 90.31 9.35
N SER A 1090 -13.11 90.07 10.53
CA SER A 1090 -13.61 91.16 11.38
C SER A 1090 -12.47 92.00 11.99
N ALA A 1091 -11.35 91.38 12.39
CA ALA A 1091 -10.14 92.09 12.81
C ALA A 1091 -9.56 92.98 11.69
N ALA A 1092 -9.52 92.48 10.44
CA ALA A 1092 -9.12 93.26 9.28
C ALA A 1092 -10.06 94.45 9.02
N CYS A 1093 -11.38 94.25 9.12
CA CYS A 1093 -12.37 95.33 9.02
C CYS A 1093 -12.21 96.39 10.12
N VAL A 1094 -11.91 95.98 11.36
CA VAL A 1094 -11.62 96.91 12.48
C VAL A 1094 -10.32 97.69 12.23
N ALA A 1095 -9.27 97.06 11.72
CA ALA A 1095 -8.03 97.73 11.35
C ALA A 1095 -8.25 98.76 10.21
N ILE A 1096 -9.04 98.42 9.19
CA ILE A 1096 -9.43 99.33 8.11
C ILE A 1096 -10.26 100.52 8.64
N LEU A 1097 -11.22 100.28 9.54
CA LEU A 1097 -11.99 101.34 10.20
C LEU A 1097 -11.09 102.27 11.03
N ALA A 1098 -10.14 101.73 11.80
CA ALA A 1098 -9.16 102.53 12.53
C ALA A 1098 -8.31 103.39 11.58
N LEU A 1099 -7.86 102.85 10.45
CA LEU A 1099 -7.14 103.59 9.41
C LEU A 1099 -7.97 104.76 8.85
N ILE A 1100 -9.27 104.54 8.60
CA ILE A 1100 -10.21 105.58 8.13
C ILE A 1100 -10.41 106.68 9.18
N VAL A 1101 -10.46 106.32 10.48
CA VAL A 1101 -10.53 107.29 11.58
C VAL A 1101 -9.25 108.13 11.69
N VAL A 1102 -8.07 107.53 11.51
CA VAL A 1102 -6.78 108.26 11.47
C VAL A 1102 -6.71 109.20 10.26
N ILE A 1103 -7.11 108.74 9.06
CA ILE A 1103 -7.11 109.55 7.84
C ILE A 1103 -8.11 110.72 7.94
N SER A 1104 -9.30 110.50 8.49
CA SER A 1104 -10.34 111.54 8.62
C SER A 1104 -10.01 112.58 9.70
N THR A 1105 -9.43 112.18 10.83
CA THR A 1105 -8.93 113.12 11.86
C THR A 1105 -7.71 113.92 11.37
N GLY A 1106 -6.81 113.28 10.62
CA GLY A 1106 -5.71 113.96 9.92
C GLY A 1106 -6.19 115.01 8.91
N ARG A 1107 -7.22 114.67 8.10
CA ARG A 1107 -7.87 115.63 7.18
C ARG A 1107 -8.56 116.78 7.92
N ARG A 1108 -9.21 116.53 9.07
CA ARG A 1108 -9.80 117.60 9.92
C ARG A 1108 -8.73 118.54 10.50
N ARG A 1109 -7.55 118.05 10.91
CA ARG A 1109 -6.45 118.92 11.38
C ARG A 1109 -5.84 119.79 10.26
N ARG A 1110 -5.80 119.32 9.00
CA ARG A 1110 -5.31 120.14 7.87
C ARG A 1110 -6.25 121.27 7.43
N LYS A 1111 -7.56 121.21 7.71
CA LYS A 1111 -8.54 122.27 7.40
C LYS A 1111 -8.66 123.40 8.45
N LYS A 1112 -7.73 123.49 9.42
CA LYS A 1112 -7.58 124.67 10.33
C LYS A 1112 -6.23 125.41 10.17
N LYS A 1113 -5.53 125.20 9.05
CA LYS A 1113 -4.33 125.99 8.65
C LYS A 1113 -4.32 126.31 7.15
N LYS A 1114 -5.42 126.89 6.66
CA LYS A 1114 -5.48 127.81 5.52
C LYS A 1114 -6.79 128.59 5.60
#